data_AF-A0AAQ3L720-F1
#
_entry.id   AF-A0AAQ3L720-F1
#
_cell.length_a   1.000
_cell.length_b   1.000
_cell.length_c   1.000
_cell.angle_alpha   90.00
_cell.angle_beta   90.00
_cell.angle_gamma   90.00
#
_symmetry.space_group_name_H-M   'P 1'
#
loop_
_entity.id
_entity.type
_entity.pdbx_description
1 polymer ?
#
loop_
_entity_poly.entity_id
_entity_poly.type
_entity_poly.pdbx_seq_one_letter_code
_entity_poly.pdbx_strand_id
1 'polypeptide(L)'
;MAEIEQRRGDAVRLGFTGAVRLLVPYFQEKFVEQLKTIWFIIFYLLVFQLFVLQMPIVYAAMIAVGIFLVAVGLMFFMEGLRLGLMPLGEIIGAILPRNANMPIILGFAFLLGLGATFAEPAIAVLRAAGAGVSPQQAPLLYSLLNDFANQLVFCVGAGVGIAVLLGVLRFFHGWSLKILLYPLLGILVVLTVWAANEPMLKPVIGLAWDCGAVTTGPVTVPLVIALGIGVCRIVGGEDSGNAGFGIVTLASLFPIIAVLLLAFGHFFADDYWGGENYSGDVPVAVDYGTNIEALGLAHAAEELSDDHAAGQLPGGISEGEYHDYLMTGELPEDVRIRYVGGQVEWEEGRILHRDASVVFEKIRDPSIWAKDVDDWDPESNFFDEARGAVFAALQAIIPLCAFLFFTLIVVLREKLRRLDEMVIGIVFALVGMFLFGLGIEMGLTPLGTQLGSNIPSSFAAIKPFGMDGLVGPIISEGFGGKFLVMTFAFFLGYGATLAEPALNALGDTVQKITAGAFRKNLLMQSVALGVALGIAAGTLKMIYGVPLHWMIIPAYLLLIVLTMISSEEFVNFAWDSAGVTTGPITVPLVLSMGLGIGANIPGVIDGFGILAMASVGPILTVLTVGLIVRRTSEMSPKGEQA
;
A
#
# COMPACT_ATOMS: atom_id res chain seq x y z
N MET A 1 5.44 -8.69 -54.15
CA MET A 1 4.83 -7.43 -53.65
C MET A 1 3.32 -7.44 -53.83
N ALA A 2 2.77 -7.74 -55.02
CA ALA A 2 1.32 -7.81 -55.26
C ALA A 2 0.58 -8.99 -54.55
N GLU A 3 1.24 -10.12 -54.30
CA GLU A 3 0.63 -11.26 -53.58
C GLU A 3 0.60 -11.11 -52.05
N ILE A 4 1.36 -10.17 -51.47
CA ILE A 4 1.35 -9.92 -50.01
C ILE A 4 0.22 -8.96 -49.63
N GLU A 5 -0.25 -8.13 -50.57
CA GLU A 5 -1.42 -7.26 -50.38
C GLU A 5 -2.74 -8.05 -50.38
N GLN A 6 -2.79 -9.22 -51.03
CA GLN A 6 -4.00 -10.05 -51.15
C GLN A 6 -4.30 -10.91 -49.91
N ARG A 7 -3.40 -10.91 -48.90
CA ARG A 7 -3.60 -11.56 -47.58
C ARG A 7 -3.97 -10.56 -46.47
N ARG A 8 -4.34 -9.32 -46.80
CA ARG A 8 -5.23 -8.54 -45.92
C ARG A 8 -6.59 -9.20 -45.99
N GLY A 9 -6.78 -10.22 -45.16
CA GLY A 9 -8.05 -10.94 -45.04
C GLY A 9 -9.20 -9.96 -44.93
N ASP A 10 -10.27 -10.23 -45.66
CA ASP A 10 -11.50 -9.45 -45.66
C ASP A 10 -11.82 -8.96 -44.26
N ALA A 11 -11.79 -7.64 -44.06
CA ALA A 11 -12.16 -7.04 -42.79
C ALA A 11 -13.59 -7.49 -42.47
N VAL A 12 -13.72 -8.38 -41.48
CA VAL A 12 -15.02 -8.92 -41.08
C VAL A 12 -15.87 -7.76 -40.57
N ARG A 13 -16.81 -7.29 -41.40
CA ARG A 13 -17.75 -6.23 -41.05
C ARG A 13 -18.76 -6.79 -40.05
N LEU A 14 -18.40 -6.78 -38.77
CA LEU A 14 -19.32 -7.08 -37.69
C LEU A 14 -20.27 -5.89 -37.52
N GLY A 15 -21.58 -6.11 -37.59
CA GLY A 15 -22.56 -5.13 -37.13
C GLY A 15 -22.38 -4.87 -35.62
N PHE A 16 -22.88 -3.74 -35.11
CA PHE A 16 -22.79 -3.36 -33.69
C PHE A 16 -23.21 -4.52 -32.76
N THR A 17 -24.32 -5.20 -33.07
CA THR A 17 -24.80 -6.37 -32.33
C THR A 17 -23.84 -7.56 -32.39
N GLY A 18 -23.16 -7.77 -33.52
CA GLY A 18 -22.15 -8.82 -33.69
C GLY A 18 -20.87 -8.51 -32.90
N ALA A 19 -20.44 -7.24 -32.88
CA ALA A 19 -19.32 -6.79 -32.08
C ALA A 19 -19.60 -6.92 -30.57
N VAL A 20 -20.78 -6.47 -30.11
CA VAL A 20 -21.21 -6.61 -28.72
C VAL A 20 -21.29 -8.08 -28.32
N ARG A 21 -21.82 -8.97 -29.18
CA ARG A 21 -21.92 -10.41 -28.89
C ARG A 21 -20.56 -11.10 -28.74
N LEU A 22 -19.50 -10.57 -29.37
CA LEU A 22 -18.13 -11.07 -29.23
C LEU A 22 -17.40 -10.45 -28.03
N LEU A 23 -17.65 -9.17 -27.75
CA LEU A 23 -16.98 -8.45 -26.67
C LEU A 23 -17.57 -8.79 -25.29
N VAL A 24 -18.89 -8.94 -25.16
CA VAL A 24 -19.55 -9.19 -23.87
C VAL A 24 -18.98 -10.43 -23.14
N PRO A 25 -18.80 -11.60 -23.79
CA PRO A 25 -18.19 -12.76 -23.13
C PRO A 25 -16.76 -12.49 -22.65
N TYR A 26 -15.97 -11.78 -23.46
CA TYR A 26 -14.60 -11.40 -23.12
C TYR A 26 -14.54 -10.50 -21.88
N PHE A 27 -15.36 -9.45 -21.88
CA PHE A 27 -15.48 -8.52 -20.76
C PHE A 27 -15.99 -9.22 -19.49
N GLN A 28 -16.98 -10.10 -19.63
CA GLN A 28 -17.52 -10.87 -18.50
C GLN A 28 -16.48 -11.78 -17.88
N GLU A 29 -15.72 -12.51 -18.70
CA GLU A 29 -14.65 -13.39 -18.20
C GLU A 29 -13.59 -12.58 -17.44
N LYS A 30 -13.12 -11.47 -18.01
CA LYS A 30 -12.12 -10.59 -17.38
C LYS A 30 -12.65 -9.94 -16.11
N PHE A 31 -13.89 -9.47 -16.10
CA PHE A 31 -14.50 -8.88 -14.91
C PHE A 31 -14.69 -9.89 -13.79
N VAL A 32 -15.14 -11.12 -14.11
CA VAL A 32 -15.28 -12.21 -13.14
C VAL A 32 -13.91 -12.63 -12.60
N GLU A 33 -12.86 -12.65 -13.41
CA GLU A 33 -11.48 -12.85 -12.94
C GLU A 33 -11.09 -11.78 -11.91
N GLN A 34 -11.34 -10.49 -12.18
CA GLN A 34 -11.04 -9.43 -11.21
C GLN A 34 -11.90 -9.55 -9.95
N LEU A 35 -13.20 -9.80 -10.05
CA LEU A 35 -14.04 -10.01 -8.86
C LEU A 35 -13.60 -11.22 -8.04
N LYS A 36 -13.26 -12.35 -8.68
CA LYS A 36 -12.72 -13.55 -8.01
C LYS A 36 -11.39 -13.29 -7.30
N THR A 37 -10.71 -12.23 -7.70
CA THR A 37 -9.46 -11.81 -7.10
C THR A 37 -9.73 -11.02 -5.81
N ILE A 38 -10.67 -10.07 -5.81
CA ILE A 38 -10.90 -9.17 -4.66
C ILE A 38 -11.98 -9.66 -3.68
N TRP A 39 -12.91 -10.55 -4.10
CA TRP A 39 -14.07 -10.94 -3.28
C TRP A 39 -13.68 -11.50 -1.91
N PHE A 40 -12.60 -12.27 -1.81
CA PHE A 40 -12.17 -12.87 -0.55
C PHE A 40 -11.84 -11.77 0.45
N ILE A 41 -11.10 -10.75 0.03
CA ILE A 41 -10.73 -9.61 0.87
C ILE A 41 -11.98 -8.87 1.30
N ILE A 42 -12.86 -8.51 0.35
CA ILE A 42 -14.09 -7.76 0.65
C ILE A 42 -14.97 -8.54 1.63
N PHE A 43 -15.22 -9.82 1.34
CA PHE A 43 -16.03 -10.69 2.18
C PHE A 43 -15.42 -10.80 3.58
N TYR A 44 -14.12 -11.07 3.67
CA TYR A 44 -13.41 -11.18 4.93
C TYR A 44 -13.51 -9.90 5.76
N LEU A 45 -13.33 -8.74 5.14
CA LEU A 45 -13.44 -7.44 5.79
C LEU A 45 -14.87 -7.15 6.27
N LEU A 46 -15.88 -7.42 5.44
CA LEU A 46 -17.29 -7.30 5.83
C LEU A 46 -17.63 -8.21 7.01
N VAL A 47 -17.20 -9.47 6.97
CA VAL A 47 -17.45 -10.41 8.06
C VAL A 47 -16.78 -9.95 9.34
N PHE A 48 -15.52 -9.50 9.25
CA PHE A 48 -14.79 -9.04 10.41
C PHE A 48 -15.42 -7.80 11.02
N GLN A 49 -15.76 -6.79 10.22
CA GLN A 49 -16.33 -5.55 10.72
C GLN A 49 -17.73 -5.75 11.33
N LEU A 50 -18.59 -6.53 10.67
CA LEU A 50 -19.98 -6.72 11.12
C LEU A 50 -20.13 -7.76 12.24
N PHE A 51 -19.39 -8.87 12.19
CA PHE A 51 -19.58 -9.97 13.16
C PHE A 51 -18.56 -9.95 14.28
N VAL A 52 -17.30 -9.59 14.00
CA VAL A 52 -16.23 -9.62 15.01
C VAL A 52 -16.18 -8.30 15.77
N LEU A 53 -16.12 -7.18 15.05
CA LEU A 53 -16.09 -5.86 15.68
C LEU A 53 -17.48 -5.36 16.08
N GLN A 54 -18.55 -5.93 15.51
CA GLN A 54 -19.93 -5.54 15.75
C GLN A 54 -20.19 -4.04 15.49
N MET A 55 -19.47 -3.47 14.53
CA MET A 55 -19.57 -2.06 14.17
C MET A 55 -20.19 -1.89 12.79
N PRO A 56 -21.05 -0.87 12.59
CA PRO A 56 -21.57 -0.55 11.26
C PRO A 56 -20.44 -0.08 10.34
N ILE A 57 -20.64 -0.21 9.03
CA ILE A 57 -19.74 0.34 8.02
C ILE A 57 -20.24 1.73 7.66
N VAL A 58 -19.48 2.76 8.00
CA VAL A 58 -19.79 4.14 7.64
C VAL A 58 -19.58 4.29 6.13
N TYR A 59 -20.49 4.98 5.44
CA TYR A 59 -20.44 5.15 3.98
C TYR A 59 -20.44 3.84 3.16
N ALA A 60 -21.14 2.79 3.62
CA ALA A 60 -21.16 1.49 2.96
C ALA A 60 -21.52 1.54 1.46
N ALA A 61 -22.43 2.43 1.04
CA ALA A 61 -22.80 2.61 -0.36
C ALA A 61 -21.64 3.19 -1.20
N MET A 62 -20.97 4.23 -0.70
CA MET A 62 -19.79 4.81 -1.34
C MET A 62 -18.67 3.78 -1.47
N ILE A 63 -18.38 3.05 -0.39
CA ILE A 63 -17.36 2.00 -0.38
C ILE A 63 -17.70 0.91 -1.40
N ALA A 64 -18.97 0.48 -1.50
CA ALA A 64 -19.40 -0.50 -2.48
C ALA A 64 -19.22 -0.01 -3.92
N VAL A 65 -19.56 1.26 -4.20
CA VAL A 65 -19.32 1.90 -5.51
C VAL A 65 -17.81 1.99 -5.80
N GLY A 66 -17.00 2.42 -4.82
CA GLY A 66 -15.55 2.51 -4.94
C GLY A 66 -14.92 1.15 -5.23
N ILE A 67 -15.29 0.10 -4.51
CA ILE A 67 -14.83 -1.28 -4.75
C ILE A 67 -15.24 -1.76 -6.15
N PHE A 68 -16.45 -1.44 -6.61
CA PHE A 68 -16.88 -1.75 -7.98
C PHE A 68 -16.02 -1.02 -9.02
N LEU A 69 -15.73 0.26 -8.80
CA LEU A 69 -14.86 1.07 -9.66
C LEU A 69 -13.41 0.57 -9.66
N VAL A 70 -12.89 0.09 -8.53
CA VAL A 70 -11.58 -0.60 -8.47
C VAL A 70 -11.59 -1.85 -9.35
N ALA A 71 -12.61 -2.70 -9.23
CA ALA A 71 -12.68 -3.94 -10.00
C ALA A 71 -12.75 -3.68 -11.52
N VAL A 72 -13.57 -2.71 -11.95
CA VAL A 72 -13.68 -2.31 -13.36
C VAL A 72 -12.41 -1.60 -13.84
N GLY A 73 -11.89 -0.66 -13.04
CA GLY A 73 -10.71 0.13 -13.35
C GLY A 73 -9.46 -0.75 -13.50
N LEU A 74 -9.22 -1.65 -12.55
CA LEU A 74 -8.13 -2.62 -12.61
C LEU A 74 -8.24 -3.52 -13.86
N MET A 75 -9.46 -3.94 -14.22
CA MET A 75 -9.69 -4.74 -15.43
C MET A 75 -9.25 -3.99 -16.70
N PHE A 76 -9.75 -2.78 -16.91
CA PHE A 76 -9.37 -1.95 -18.07
C PHE A 76 -7.89 -1.60 -18.06
N PHE A 77 -7.35 -1.32 -16.88
CA PHE A 77 -5.96 -0.94 -16.70
C PHE A 77 -5.01 -2.08 -17.10
N MET A 78 -5.19 -3.26 -16.52
CA MET A 78 -4.36 -4.43 -16.82
C MET A 78 -4.47 -4.87 -18.28
N GLU A 79 -5.67 -4.80 -18.85
CA GLU A 79 -5.86 -5.09 -20.27
C GLU A 79 -5.19 -4.04 -21.16
N GLY A 80 -5.28 -2.77 -20.77
CA GLY A 80 -4.62 -1.67 -21.45
C GLY A 80 -3.10 -1.77 -21.43
N LEU A 81 -2.51 -2.14 -20.29
CA LEU A 81 -1.08 -2.43 -20.18
C LEU A 81 -0.68 -3.59 -21.10
N ARG A 82 -1.47 -4.66 -21.15
CA ARG A 82 -1.18 -5.86 -21.93
C ARG A 82 -1.25 -5.63 -23.45
N LEU A 83 -2.21 -4.83 -23.91
CA LEU A 83 -2.38 -4.50 -25.33
C LEU A 83 -1.49 -3.33 -25.78
N GLY A 84 -1.19 -2.39 -24.88
CA GLY A 84 -0.47 -1.15 -25.18
C GLY A 84 1.01 -1.18 -24.78
N LEU A 85 1.28 -1.13 -23.48
CA LEU A 85 2.60 -0.83 -22.92
C LEU A 85 3.57 -2.03 -22.94
N MET A 86 3.11 -3.24 -22.57
CA MET A 86 3.97 -4.42 -22.53
C MET A 86 4.55 -4.79 -23.90
N PRO A 87 3.77 -4.87 -25.00
CA PRO A 87 4.32 -5.19 -26.32
C PRO A 87 5.36 -4.15 -26.77
N LEU A 88 5.16 -2.89 -26.40
CA LEU A 88 6.09 -1.81 -26.71
C LEU A 88 7.44 -2.03 -25.99
N GLY A 89 7.39 -2.39 -24.70
CA GLY A 89 8.58 -2.79 -23.93
C GLY A 89 9.30 -4.01 -24.50
N GLU A 90 8.56 -5.05 -24.90
CA GLU A 90 9.12 -6.27 -25.51
C GLU A 90 9.79 -5.98 -26.86
N ILE A 91 9.13 -5.19 -27.73
CA ILE A 91 9.66 -4.81 -29.04
C ILE A 91 10.95 -4.01 -28.87
N ILE A 92 10.96 -3.02 -27.98
CA ILE A 92 12.16 -2.23 -27.72
C ILE A 92 13.25 -3.13 -27.16
N GLY A 93 12.97 -3.96 -26.16
CA GLY A 93 13.97 -4.89 -25.60
C GLY A 93 14.54 -5.87 -26.62
N ALA A 94 13.74 -6.31 -27.58
CA ALA A 94 14.14 -7.23 -28.63
C ALA A 94 14.88 -6.58 -29.82
N ILE A 95 14.91 -5.25 -29.94
CA ILE A 95 15.53 -4.54 -31.07
C ILE A 95 16.70 -3.65 -30.59
N LEU A 96 16.56 -3.05 -29.41
CA LEU A 96 17.52 -2.10 -28.85
C LEU A 96 18.95 -2.66 -28.75
N PRO A 97 19.20 -3.90 -28.29
CA PRO A 97 20.57 -4.44 -28.26
C PRO A 97 21.20 -4.69 -29.64
N ARG A 98 20.39 -4.77 -30.71
CA ARG A 98 20.90 -4.96 -32.08
C ARG A 98 21.31 -3.65 -32.74
N ASN A 99 20.60 -2.56 -32.40
CA ASN A 99 20.69 -1.29 -33.12
C ASN A 99 21.40 -0.18 -32.31
N ALA A 100 21.69 -0.40 -31.02
CA ALA A 100 22.27 0.61 -30.15
C ALA A 100 23.50 0.10 -29.40
N ASN A 101 24.41 1.03 -29.06
CA ASN A 101 25.57 0.74 -28.25
C ASN A 101 25.20 0.67 -26.76
N MET A 102 26.02 -0.03 -25.96
CA MET A 102 25.77 -0.26 -24.53
C MET A 102 25.37 1.01 -23.74
N PRO A 103 26.02 2.19 -23.90
CA PRO A 103 25.61 3.38 -23.15
C PRO A 103 24.18 3.87 -23.46
N ILE A 104 23.72 3.71 -24.71
CA ILE A 104 22.35 4.08 -25.12
C ILE A 104 21.35 3.10 -24.50
N ILE A 105 21.68 1.80 -24.49
CA ILE A 105 20.85 0.76 -23.87
C ILE A 105 20.70 1.02 -22.38
N LEU A 106 21.80 1.32 -21.70
CA LEU A 106 21.81 1.62 -20.26
C LEU A 106 21.07 2.93 -19.94
N GLY A 107 21.27 3.98 -20.76
CA GLY A 107 20.53 5.24 -20.61
C GLY A 107 19.02 5.05 -20.82
N PHE A 108 18.63 4.25 -21.81
CA PHE A 108 17.23 3.87 -22.01
C PHE A 108 16.68 3.09 -20.81
N ALA A 109 17.41 2.08 -20.33
CA ALA A 109 17.03 1.26 -19.18
C ALA A 109 16.81 2.12 -17.92
N PHE A 110 17.69 3.10 -17.67
CA PHE A 110 17.54 4.06 -16.58
C PHE A 110 16.28 4.91 -16.72
N LEU A 111 16.07 5.53 -17.89
CA LEU A 111 14.90 6.36 -18.14
C LEU A 111 13.59 5.57 -18.12
N LEU A 112 13.62 4.31 -18.57
CA LEU A 112 12.48 3.40 -18.50
C LEU A 112 12.10 3.12 -17.04
N GLY A 113 13.06 2.77 -16.19
CA GLY A 113 12.80 2.51 -14.76
C GLY A 113 12.26 3.75 -14.04
N LEU A 114 12.84 4.91 -14.32
CA LEU A 114 12.35 6.20 -13.81
C LEU A 114 10.92 6.49 -14.27
N GLY A 115 10.65 6.38 -15.58
CA GLY A 115 9.34 6.64 -16.15
C GLY A 115 8.26 5.65 -15.70
N ALA A 116 8.62 4.36 -15.55
CA ALA A 116 7.71 3.34 -15.05
C ALA A 116 7.27 3.62 -13.61
N THR A 117 8.17 4.16 -12.78
CA THR A 117 7.86 4.53 -11.39
C THR A 117 6.86 5.68 -11.31
N PHE A 118 6.98 6.69 -12.18
CA PHE A 118 5.97 7.75 -12.28
C PHE A 118 4.61 7.25 -12.73
N ALA A 119 4.59 6.15 -13.49
CA ALA A 119 3.37 5.51 -13.94
C ALA A 119 2.77 4.52 -12.92
N GLU A 120 3.43 4.30 -11.78
CA GLU A 120 3.02 3.32 -10.78
C GLU A 120 1.94 3.89 -9.84
N PRO A 121 0.70 3.37 -9.85
CA PRO A 121 -0.39 3.94 -9.05
C PRO A 121 -0.14 3.86 -7.54
N ALA A 122 0.58 2.84 -7.09
CA ALA A 122 0.85 2.61 -5.68
C ALA A 122 1.69 3.75 -5.04
N ILE A 123 2.52 4.44 -5.84
CA ILE A 123 3.29 5.61 -5.39
C ILE A 123 2.38 6.80 -5.08
N ALA A 124 1.31 6.99 -5.84
CA ALA A 124 0.33 8.06 -5.58
C ALA A 124 -0.35 7.85 -4.22
N VAL A 125 -0.67 6.60 -3.89
CA VAL A 125 -1.27 6.24 -2.61
C VAL A 125 -0.30 6.42 -1.45
N LEU A 126 0.97 6.07 -1.64
CA LEU A 126 2.01 6.34 -0.66
C LEU A 126 2.18 7.85 -0.39
N ARG A 127 2.04 8.69 -1.41
CA ARG A 127 2.03 10.16 -1.24
C ARG A 127 0.79 10.63 -0.47
N ALA A 128 -0.39 10.13 -0.83
CA ALA A 128 -1.64 10.48 -0.14
C ALA A 128 -1.61 10.07 1.35
N ALA A 129 -0.97 8.94 1.66
CA ALA A 129 -0.70 8.48 3.03
C ALA A 129 0.11 9.49 3.87
N GLY A 130 0.85 10.40 3.22
CA GLY A 130 1.59 11.49 3.86
C GLY A 130 0.74 12.50 4.64
N ALA A 131 -0.52 12.69 4.23
CA ALA A 131 -1.44 13.62 4.88
C ALA A 131 -1.81 13.18 6.31
N GLY A 132 -1.68 11.89 6.62
CA GLY A 132 -1.97 11.33 7.95
C GLY A 132 -0.82 11.40 8.95
N VAL A 133 0.35 11.92 8.56
CA VAL A 133 1.53 12.01 9.43
C VAL A 133 1.51 13.31 10.23
N SER A 134 1.71 13.24 11.55
CA SER A 134 1.82 14.44 12.39
C SER A 134 3.19 15.12 12.24
N PRO A 135 3.24 16.43 11.92
CA PRO A 135 4.50 17.16 11.81
C PRO A 135 5.24 17.27 13.16
N GLN A 136 4.53 17.30 14.29
CA GLN A 136 5.15 17.37 15.62
C GLN A 136 5.83 16.06 16.02
N GLN A 137 5.26 14.91 15.64
CA GLN A 137 5.79 13.60 16.01
C GLN A 137 6.90 13.13 15.06
N ALA A 138 6.77 13.42 13.76
CA ALA A 138 7.73 13.01 12.75
C ALA A 138 8.00 14.14 11.73
N PRO A 139 8.72 15.21 12.13
CA PRO A 139 8.94 16.39 11.29
C PRO A 139 9.53 16.09 9.90
N LEU A 140 10.62 15.32 9.86
CA LEU A 140 11.31 14.97 8.62
C LEU A 140 10.45 14.06 7.73
N LEU A 141 9.72 13.12 8.33
CA LEU A 141 8.82 12.24 7.59
C LEU A 141 7.66 13.02 6.95
N TYR A 142 7.07 13.95 7.71
CA TYR A 142 6.03 14.84 7.21
C TYR A 142 6.52 15.65 6.02
N SER A 143 7.69 16.30 6.13
CA SER A 143 8.22 17.12 5.06
C SER A 143 8.59 16.33 3.81
N LEU A 144 9.09 15.10 3.95
CA LEU A 144 9.37 14.24 2.78
C LEU A 144 8.11 13.84 2.01
N LEU A 145 6.98 13.66 2.71
CA LEU A 145 5.74 13.17 2.12
C LEU A 145 4.78 14.27 1.66
N ASN A 146 4.87 15.46 2.23
CA ASN A 146 4.02 16.61 1.88
C ASN A 146 4.79 17.63 1.04
N ASP A 147 5.77 18.32 1.64
CA ASP A 147 6.47 19.44 1.02
C ASP A 147 7.42 19.00 -0.11
N PHE A 148 8.17 17.92 0.14
CA PHE A 148 9.17 17.36 -0.77
C PHE A 148 8.68 16.11 -1.51
N ALA A 149 7.37 15.88 -1.56
CA ALA A 149 6.78 14.69 -2.18
C ALA A 149 7.27 14.44 -3.62
N ASN A 150 7.40 15.51 -4.42
CA ASN A 150 7.89 15.38 -5.79
C ASN A 150 9.38 14.98 -5.86
N GLN A 151 10.20 15.48 -4.92
CA GLN A 151 11.61 15.08 -4.81
C GLN A 151 11.71 13.61 -4.39
N LEU A 152 10.87 13.19 -3.43
CA LEU A 152 10.77 11.80 -3.00
C LEU A 152 10.46 10.87 -4.18
N VAL A 153 9.41 11.17 -4.96
CA VAL A 153 9.03 10.36 -6.13
C VAL A 153 10.14 10.34 -7.19
N PHE A 154 10.80 11.47 -7.45
CA PHE A 154 11.92 11.52 -8.39
C PHE A 154 13.12 10.69 -7.90
N CYS A 155 13.47 10.76 -6.62
CA CYS A 155 14.56 9.96 -6.02
C CYS A 155 14.23 8.46 -6.05
N VAL A 156 13.00 8.08 -5.70
CA VAL A 156 12.50 6.71 -5.80
C VAL A 156 12.61 6.22 -7.25
N GLY A 157 12.13 7.01 -8.22
CA GLY A 157 12.21 6.70 -9.65
C GLY A 157 13.66 6.62 -10.16
N ALA A 158 14.55 7.48 -9.70
CA ALA A 158 15.98 7.39 -10.00
C ALA A 158 16.60 6.11 -9.43
N GLY A 159 16.19 5.69 -8.22
CA GLY A 159 16.57 4.41 -7.63
C GLY A 159 16.13 3.22 -8.49
N VAL A 160 14.87 3.19 -8.92
CA VAL A 160 14.38 2.16 -9.86
C VAL A 160 15.12 2.22 -11.19
N GLY A 161 15.40 3.42 -11.72
CA GLY A 161 16.19 3.60 -12.94
C GLY A 161 17.59 2.98 -12.83
N ILE A 162 18.31 3.23 -11.73
CA ILE A 162 19.62 2.62 -11.46
C ILE A 162 19.49 1.10 -11.36
N ALA A 163 18.45 0.60 -10.70
CA ALA A 163 18.20 -0.83 -10.59
C ALA A 163 17.98 -1.51 -11.94
N VAL A 164 17.16 -0.92 -12.82
CA VAL A 164 16.89 -1.46 -14.16
C VAL A 164 18.17 -1.38 -15.01
N LEU A 165 18.92 -0.29 -14.93
CA LEU A 165 20.24 -0.15 -15.57
C LEU A 165 21.19 -1.26 -15.14
N LEU A 166 21.34 -1.49 -13.84
CA LEU A 166 22.21 -2.54 -13.30
C LEU A 166 21.70 -3.94 -13.61
N GLY A 167 20.38 -4.14 -13.64
CA GLY A 167 19.76 -5.38 -14.07
C GLY A 167 20.06 -5.72 -15.52
N VAL A 168 20.02 -4.72 -16.41
CA VAL A 168 20.44 -4.89 -17.81
C VAL A 168 21.95 -5.14 -17.90
N LEU A 169 22.77 -4.38 -17.18
CA LEU A 169 24.23 -4.54 -17.16
C LEU A 169 24.66 -5.92 -16.68
N ARG A 170 23.96 -6.45 -15.66
CA ARG A 170 24.12 -7.81 -15.13
C ARG A 170 23.95 -8.85 -16.23
N PHE A 171 22.98 -8.70 -17.11
CA PHE A 171 22.76 -9.63 -18.21
C PHE A 171 23.82 -9.55 -19.30
N PHE A 172 24.31 -8.34 -19.62
CA PHE A 172 25.43 -8.17 -20.55
C PHE A 172 26.72 -8.86 -20.06
N HIS A 173 26.97 -8.85 -18.75
CA HIS A 173 28.18 -9.42 -18.16
C HIS A 173 27.99 -10.83 -17.59
N GLY A 174 26.77 -11.40 -17.64
CA GLY A 174 26.46 -12.71 -17.07
C GLY A 174 26.63 -12.79 -15.55
N TRP A 175 26.46 -11.69 -14.82
CA TRP A 175 26.62 -11.67 -13.36
C TRP A 175 25.47 -12.40 -12.66
N SER A 176 25.81 -13.16 -11.62
CA SER A 176 24.79 -13.75 -10.74
C SER A 176 24.10 -12.68 -9.88
N LEU A 177 22.86 -12.93 -9.46
CA LEU A 177 22.13 -11.97 -8.62
C LEU A 177 22.85 -11.75 -7.28
N LYS A 178 23.46 -12.80 -6.74
CA LYS A 178 24.17 -12.78 -5.46
C LYS A 178 25.28 -11.73 -5.42
N ILE A 179 26.02 -11.54 -6.52
CA ILE A 179 27.12 -10.56 -6.60
C ILE A 179 26.60 -9.13 -6.38
N LEU A 180 25.41 -8.82 -6.88
CA LEU A 180 24.78 -7.51 -6.69
C LEU A 180 24.09 -7.39 -5.33
N LEU A 181 23.54 -8.49 -4.83
CA LEU A 181 22.70 -8.49 -3.64
C LEU A 181 23.50 -8.31 -2.34
N TYR A 182 24.64 -8.98 -2.16
CA TYR A 182 25.43 -8.85 -0.94
C TYR A 182 25.92 -7.41 -0.65
N PRO A 183 26.57 -6.69 -1.58
CA PRO A 183 27.00 -5.32 -1.31
C PRO A 183 25.79 -4.40 -1.10
N LEU A 184 24.70 -4.60 -1.84
CA LEU A 184 23.49 -3.79 -1.74
C LEU A 184 22.83 -3.93 -0.36
N LEU A 185 22.67 -5.18 0.12
CA LEU A 185 22.15 -5.43 1.47
C LEU A 185 23.10 -4.91 2.55
N GLY A 186 24.41 -5.03 2.35
CA GLY A 186 25.41 -4.45 3.27
C GLY A 186 25.24 -2.94 3.42
N ILE A 187 25.10 -2.22 2.30
CA ILE A 187 24.84 -0.78 2.29
C ILE A 187 23.51 -0.47 2.99
N LEU A 188 22.44 -1.21 2.68
CA LEU A 188 21.12 -1.01 3.29
C LEU A 188 21.12 -1.19 4.80
N VAL A 189 21.78 -2.23 5.30
CA VAL A 189 21.94 -2.47 6.74
C VAL A 189 22.70 -1.32 7.38
N VAL A 190 23.82 -0.88 6.79
CA VAL A 190 24.62 0.23 7.32
C VAL A 190 23.81 1.53 7.35
N LEU A 191 23.14 1.89 6.26
CA LEU A 191 22.30 3.11 6.20
C LEU A 191 21.12 3.03 7.18
N THR A 192 20.50 1.87 7.31
CA THR A 192 19.38 1.67 8.25
C THR A 192 19.84 1.78 9.70
N VAL A 193 20.99 1.19 10.05
CA VAL A 193 21.59 1.33 11.39
C VAL A 193 21.94 2.79 11.67
N TRP A 194 22.50 3.50 10.68
CA TRP A 194 22.84 4.90 10.83
C TRP A 194 21.60 5.76 11.06
N ALA A 195 20.55 5.60 10.25
CA ALA A 195 19.27 6.26 10.43
C ALA A 195 18.60 5.89 11.76
N ALA A 196 18.79 4.65 12.24
CA ALA A 196 18.22 4.18 13.50
C ALA A 196 18.85 4.81 14.74
N ASN A 197 20.06 5.36 14.63
CA ASN A 197 20.71 6.04 15.75
C ASN A 197 20.23 7.48 15.93
N GLU A 198 19.65 8.09 14.89
CA GLU A 198 19.18 9.48 14.92
C GLU A 198 17.66 9.57 15.13
N PRO A 199 17.17 10.27 16.19
CA PRO A 199 15.74 10.34 16.50
C PRO A 199 14.85 10.85 15.37
N MET A 200 15.32 11.82 14.59
CA MET A 200 14.57 12.41 13.47
C MET A 200 14.46 11.50 12.24
N LEU A 201 15.45 10.61 12.04
CA LEU A 201 15.50 9.70 10.90
C LEU A 201 14.79 8.36 11.18
N LYS A 202 14.58 8.00 12.44
CA LYS A 202 13.91 6.75 12.83
C LYS A 202 12.56 6.53 12.14
N PRO A 203 11.62 7.51 12.08
CA PRO A 203 10.34 7.32 11.40
C PRO A 203 10.47 7.15 9.88
N VAL A 204 11.52 7.73 9.29
CA VAL A 204 11.77 7.66 7.85
C VAL A 204 12.20 6.26 7.41
N ILE A 205 12.74 5.43 8.31
CA ILE A 205 13.06 4.04 8.00
C ILE A 205 11.81 3.28 7.52
N GLY A 206 10.66 3.49 8.17
CA GLY A 206 9.40 2.87 7.75
C GLY A 206 9.05 3.23 6.31
N LEU A 207 9.06 4.53 6.01
CA LEU A 207 8.82 5.04 4.66
C LEU A 207 9.81 4.47 3.64
N ALA A 208 11.10 4.48 3.94
CA ALA A 208 12.13 4.06 2.99
C ALA A 208 11.96 2.60 2.57
N TRP A 209 11.72 1.71 3.53
CA TRP A 209 11.53 0.28 3.27
C TRP A 209 10.16 -0.02 2.63
N ASP A 210 9.10 0.71 2.99
CA ASP A 210 7.81 0.61 2.32
C ASP A 210 7.90 1.09 0.86
N CYS A 211 8.62 2.18 0.57
CA CYS A 211 8.87 2.64 -0.80
C CYS A 211 9.48 1.55 -1.68
N GLY A 212 10.43 0.76 -1.16
CA GLY A 212 11.00 -0.37 -1.88
C GLY A 212 9.98 -1.46 -2.23
N ALA A 213 8.97 -1.66 -1.37
CA ALA A 213 7.87 -2.56 -1.64
C ALA A 213 6.88 -1.96 -2.66
N VAL A 214 6.63 -0.65 -2.63
CA VAL A 214 5.65 0.01 -3.50
C VAL A 214 6.11 0.14 -4.97
N THR A 215 7.41 0.16 -5.26
CA THR A 215 7.95 0.39 -6.61
C THR A 215 7.81 -0.78 -7.58
N THR A 216 7.43 -1.96 -7.11
CA THR A 216 7.33 -3.19 -7.90
C THR A 216 5.89 -3.56 -8.26
N GLY A 217 5.10 -2.57 -8.66
CA GLY A 217 3.69 -2.74 -8.96
C GLY A 217 3.35 -3.18 -10.39
N PRO A 218 2.06 -3.12 -10.77
CA PRO A 218 1.51 -3.64 -12.02
C PRO A 218 2.06 -3.01 -13.29
N VAL A 219 2.68 -1.83 -13.22
CA VAL A 219 3.27 -1.17 -14.40
C VAL A 219 4.74 -1.55 -14.53
N THR A 220 5.48 -1.38 -13.44
CA THR A 220 6.94 -1.52 -13.46
C THR A 220 7.36 -2.97 -13.73
N VAL A 221 6.74 -3.95 -13.07
CA VAL A 221 7.15 -5.36 -13.16
C VAL A 221 7.00 -5.92 -14.58
N PRO A 222 5.83 -5.87 -15.23
CA PRO A 222 5.69 -6.42 -16.58
C PRO A 222 6.60 -5.72 -17.60
N LEU A 223 6.77 -4.40 -17.49
CA LEU A 223 7.58 -3.62 -18.44
C LEU A 223 9.07 -3.91 -18.30
N VAL A 224 9.57 -3.98 -17.07
CA VAL A 224 10.97 -4.28 -16.78
C VAL A 224 11.31 -5.73 -17.11
N ILE A 225 10.41 -6.67 -16.81
CA ILE A 225 10.57 -8.08 -17.20
C ILE A 225 10.55 -8.21 -18.74
N ALA A 226 9.61 -7.57 -19.42
CA ALA A 226 9.54 -7.55 -20.89
C ALA A 226 10.84 -7.05 -21.52
N LEU A 227 11.38 -5.94 -21.01
CA LEU A 227 12.67 -5.42 -21.43
C LEU A 227 13.78 -6.45 -21.15
N GLY A 228 13.85 -6.99 -19.93
CA GLY A 228 14.87 -7.93 -19.50
C GLY A 228 14.91 -9.20 -20.36
N ILE A 229 13.74 -9.79 -20.63
CA ILE A 229 13.59 -10.95 -21.53
C ILE A 229 14.02 -10.60 -22.95
N GLY A 230 13.59 -9.44 -23.47
CA GLY A 230 13.95 -8.97 -24.81
C GLY A 230 15.46 -8.81 -24.99
N VAL A 231 16.13 -8.17 -24.02
CA VAL A 231 17.58 -7.97 -24.02
C VAL A 231 18.33 -9.30 -23.92
N CYS A 232 17.93 -10.15 -22.97
CA CYS A 232 18.55 -11.47 -22.77
C CYS A 232 18.45 -12.38 -24.00
N ARG A 233 17.35 -12.33 -24.76
CA ARG A 233 17.19 -13.18 -25.96
C ARG A 233 18.24 -12.88 -27.05
N ILE A 234 18.83 -11.69 -27.04
CA ILE A 234 19.81 -11.27 -28.06
C ILE A 234 21.24 -11.40 -27.53
N VAL A 235 21.43 -11.08 -26.26
CA VAL A 235 22.75 -10.91 -25.64
C VAL A 235 23.15 -12.14 -24.80
N GLY A 236 22.17 -12.87 -24.26
CA GLY A 236 22.39 -14.05 -23.42
C GLY A 236 22.74 -15.30 -24.22
N GLY A 237 23.71 -16.08 -23.72
CA GLY A 237 24.05 -17.40 -24.27
C GLY A 237 22.97 -18.46 -24.03
N GLU A 238 23.20 -19.68 -24.54
CA GLU A 238 22.27 -20.82 -24.55
C GLU A 238 21.77 -21.27 -23.15
N ASP A 239 22.45 -20.89 -22.06
CA ASP A 239 22.09 -21.23 -20.66
C ASP A 239 21.19 -20.20 -19.95
N SER A 240 20.54 -19.29 -20.68
CA SER A 240 19.79 -18.16 -20.11
C SER A 240 18.37 -18.51 -19.62
N GLY A 241 18.18 -19.64 -18.93
CA GLY A 241 16.90 -20.02 -18.32
C GLY A 241 16.37 -19.03 -17.26
N ASN A 242 17.26 -18.20 -16.70
CA ASN A 242 16.93 -17.14 -15.73
C ASN A 242 16.72 -15.75 -16.35
N ALA A 243 16.62 -15.66 -17.68
CA ALA A 243 16.47 -14.40 -18.41
C ALA A 243 15.25 -13.59 -17.91
N GLY A 244 15.50 -12.43 -17.30
CA GLY A 244 14.47 -11.50 -16.81
C GLY A 244 14.31 -11.45 -15.28
N PHE A 245 14.79 -12.45 -14.54
CA PHE A 245 14.66 -12.48 -13.08
C PHE A 245 15.81 -11.76 -12.35
N GLY A 246 15.49 -11.15 -11.21
CA GLY A 246 16.36 -10.38 -10.34
C GLY A 246 16.43 -8.89 -10.66
N ILE A 247 15.88 -8.42 -11.79
CA ILE A 247 15.74 -6.96 -12.01
C ILE A 247 14.69 -6.40 -11.06
N VAL A 248 13.59 -7.12 -10.84
CA VAL A 248 12.51 -6.72 -9.93
C VAL A 248 13.05 -6.60 -8.49
N THR A 249 13.87 -7.56 -8.06
CA THR A 249 14.60 -7.48 -6.79
C THR A 249 15.38 -6.17 -6.65
N LEU A 250 16.20 -5.82 -7.63
CA LEU A 250 16.99 -4.58 -7.58
C LEU A 250 16.07 -3.35 -7.55
N ALA A 251 14.97 -3.38 -8.30
CA ALA A 251 13.98 -2.31 -8.37
C ALA A 251 13.24 -2.09 -7.03
N SER A 252 13.26 -3.07 -6.12
CA SER A 252 12.77 -2.90 -4.74
C SER A 252 13.84 -2.38 -3.77
N LEU A 253 15.13 -2.68 -3.98
CA LEU A 253 16.18 -2.39 -3.01
C LEU A 253 16.83 -1.01 -3.21
N PHE A 254 17.01 -0.56 -4.46
CA PHE A 254 17.62 0.75 -4.74
C PHE A 254 16.75 1.94 -4.29
N PRO A 255 15.41 1.92 -4.42
CA PRO A 255 14.56 2.98 -3.88
C PRO A 255 14.77 3.23 -2.39
N ILE A 256 14.98 2.17 -1.61
CA ILE A 256 15.22 2.28 -0.16
C ILE A 256 16.49 3.10 0.10
N ILE A 257 17.56 2.83 -0.64
CA ILE A 257 18.80 3.61 -0.57
C ILE A 257 18.53 5.06 -0.99
N ALA A 258 17.81 5.29 -2.08
CA ALA A 258 17.53 6.62 -2.59
C ALA A 258 16.74 7.46 -1.57
N VAL A 259 15.73 6.88 -0.92
CA VAL A 259 14.93 7.56 0.11
C VAL A 259 15.77 7.85 1.35
N LEU A 260 16.58 6.88 1.82
CA LEU A 260 17.46 7.11 2.97
C LEU A 260 18.48 8.22 2.69
N LEU A 261 19.11 8.23 1.51
CA LEU A 261 20.06 9.27 1.12
C LEU A 261 19.39 10.65 0.99
N LEU A 262 18.17 10.71 0.45
CA LEU A 262 17.38 11.94 0.41
C LEU A 262 17.09 12.45 1.83
N ALA A 263 16.68 11.56 2.73
CA ALA A 263 16.39 11.88 4.12
C ALA A 263 17.64 12.38 4.86
N PHE A 264 18.80 11.74 4.66
CA PHE A 264 20.07 12.23 5.17
C PHE A 264 20.42 13.62 4.62
N GLY A 265 20.20 13.86 3.33
CA GLY A 265 20.44 15.17 2.71
C GLY A 265 19.65 16.30 3.37
N HIS A 266 18.34 16.09 3.57
CA HIS A 266 17.45 17.05 4.24
C HIS A 266 17.77 17.19 5.74
N PHE A 267 18.12 16.07 6.40
CA PHE A 267 18.54 16.08 7.80
C PHE A 267 19.82 16.91 8.02
N PHE A 268 20.86 16.73 7.19
CA PHE A 268 22.11 17.50 7.31
C PHE A 268 22.00 18.96 6.87
N ALA A 269 20.99 19.28 6.07
CA ALA A 269 20.71 20.65 5.65
C ALA A 269 19.82 21.41 6.66
N ASP A 270 19.28 20.73 7.68
CA ASP A 270 18.22 21.24 8.56
C ASP A 270 17.00 21.75 7.77
N ASP A 271 16.69 21.09 6.66
CA ASP A 271 15.57 21.39 5.75
C ASP A 271 14.42 20.41 5.98
N TYR A 272 13.73 20.59 7.11
CA TYR A 272 12.54 19.84 7.49
C TYR A 272 11.68 20.71 8.40
N TRP A 273 10.42 20.35 8.61
CA TRP A 273 9.51 21.12 9.45
C TRP A 273 10.11 21.39 10.84
N GLY A 274 10.24 22.66 11.23
CA GLY A 274 10.90 23.05 12.48
C GLY A 274 12.43 23.12 12.46
N GLY A 275 13.07 22.84 11.33
CA GLY A 275 14.49 23.07 11.07
C GLY A 275 14.80 24.52 10.69
N GLU A 276 16.06 24.93 10.86
CA GLU A 276 16.49 26.33 10.63
C GLU A 276 16.40 26.76 9.16
N ASN A 277 16.58 25.83 8.23
CA ASN A 277 16.64 26.09 6.79
C ASN A 277 15.40 25.56 6.04
N TYR A 278 14.28 25.37 6.76
CA TYR A 278 13.07 24.81 6.18
C TYR A 278 12.57 25.62 4.97
N SER A 279 12.57 24.96 3.82
CA SER A 279 12.21 25.53 2.52
C SER A 279 10.78 25.19 2.07
N GLY A 280 10.10 24.32 2.82
CA GLY A 280 8.71 23.93 2.57
C GLY A 280 7.70 25.01 2.97
N ASP A 281 6.47 24.86 2.50
CA ASP A 281 5.39 25.71 2.96
C ASP A 281 5.19 25.47 4.46
N VAL A 282 5.19 26.53 5.27
CA VAL A 282 4.81 26.38 6.68
C VAL A 282 3.35 25.96 6.66
N PRO A 283 2.99 24.75 7.12
CA PRO A 283 1.59 24.39 7.18
C PRO A 283 0.89 25.47 8.00
N VAL A 284 -0.16 26.07 7.44
CA VAL A 284 -1.10 26.87 8.24
C VAL A 284 -1.39 26.00 9.44
N ALA A 285 -1.06 26.48 10.63
CA ALA A 285 -1.24 25.72 11.84
C ALA A 285 -2.72 25.32 11.90
N VAL A 286 -3.02 24.09 11.46
CA VAL A 286 -4.13 23.37 12.05
C VAL A 286 -3.67 23.25 13.49
N ASP A 287 -4.36 23.98 14.35
CA ASP A 287 -4.05 24.07 15.77
C ASP A 287 -4.14 22.68 16.39
N TYR A 288 -3.05 21.91 16.27
CA TYR A 288 -2.74 20.79 17.14
C TYR A 288 -2.19 21.38 18.44
N GLY A 289 -3.02 22.21 19.08
CA GLY A 289 -2.74 22.80 20.37
C GLY A 289 -2.32 21.70 21.31
N THR A 290 -1.24 21.97 22.05
CA THR A 290 -0.76 21.26 23.22
C THR A 290 -1.90 20.75 24.10
N ASN A 291 -2.41 19.56 23.80
CA ASN A 291 -3.54 18.95 24.51
C ASN A 291 -3.16 17.52 24.93
N ILE A 292 -2.05 17.39 25.66
CA ILE A 292 -1.83 16.19 26.50
C ILE A 292 -2.68 16.26 27.78
N GLU A 293 -3.33 17.39 28.10
CA GLU A 293 -4.27 17.49 29.24
C GLU A 293 -5.63 18.15 28.92
N ALA A 294 -5.93 18.53 27.68
CA ALA A 294 -7.18 19.26 27.34
C ALA A 294 -8.04 18.65 26.21
N LEU A 295 -7.75 17.42 25.77
CA LEU A 295 -8.48 16.72 24.68
C LEU A 295 -9.82 16.09 25.12
N GLY A 296 -10.49 16.72 26.08
CA GLY A 296 -11.83 16.36 26.55
C GLY A 296 -12.70 17.54 27.01
N LEU A 297 -12.19 18.77 27.03
CA LEU A 297 -12.93 19.94 27.55
C LEU A 297 -12.82 21.20 26.69
N ALA A 298 -11.83 21.33 25.79
CA ALA A 298 -11.65 22.55 24.99
C ALA A 298 -12.43 22.54 23.66
N HIS A 299 -12.56 21.40 22.98
CA HIS A 299 -13.43 21.31 21.78
C HIS A 299 -14.92 21.45 22.10
N ALA A 300 -15.31 21.23 23.37
CA ALA A 300 -16.65 21.55 23.85
C ALA A 300 -16.87 23.07 24.05
N ALA A 301 -15.80 23.89 24.02
CA ALA A 301 -15.86 25.34 24.23
C ALA A 301 -15.83 26.17 22.94
N GLU A 302 -15.40 25.58 21.82
CA GLU A 302 -15.31 26.26 20.52
C GLU A 302 -16.48 25.92 19.58
N GLU A 303 -17.14 24.76 19.77
CA GLU A 303 -18.49 24.49 19.26
C GLU A 303 -19.58 25.36 19.94
N LEU A 304 -19.17 26.29 20.83
CA LEU A 304 -20.04 27.25 21.53
C LEU A 304 -20.04 28.66 20.91
N SER A 305 -19.35 28.92 19.78
CA SER A 305 -19.24 30.28 19.24
C SER A 305 -19.83 30.57 17.86
N ASP A 306 -20.42 29.61 17.15
CA ASP A 306 -21.17 29.91 15.91
C ASP A 306 -22.69 29.75 16.09
N ASP A 307 -23.36 30.88 15.96
CA ASP A 307 -24.77 31.17 16.24
C ASP A 307 -25.77 30.39 15.38
N HIS A 308 -26.71 29.68 16.01
CA HIS A 308 -28.17 29.87 15.83
C HIS A 308 -29.01 28.88 16.68
N ALA A 309 -29.07 29.11 18.00
CA ALA A 309 -30.26 28.92 18.85
C ALA A 309 -29.85 29.14 20.31
N ALA A 310 -30.22 30.29 20.88
CA ALA A 310 -30.06 30.52 22.31
C ALA A 310 -30.86 29.48 23.10
N GLY A 311 -30.17 28.64 23.87
CA GLY A 311 -30.76 27.90 24.98
C GLY A 311 -30.75 26.37 24.92
N GLN A 312 -29.60 25.72 24.71
CA GLN A 312 -29.28 24.40 25.30
C GLN A 312 -27.86 23.98 24.92
N LEU A 313 -27.03 23.66 25.92
CA LEU A 313 -25.77 22.93 25.69
C LEU A 313 -26.13 21.55 25.09
N PRO A 314 -25.50 21.10 23.99
CA PRO A 314 -25.77 19.79 23.41
C PRO A 314 -25.52 18.68 24.46
N GLY A 315 -26.58 17.99 24.88
CA GLY A 315 -26.51 16.92 25.89
C GLY A 315 -26.53 17.38 27.35
N GLY A 316 -26.89 18.64 27.64
CA GLY A 316 -27.23 19.11 28.99
C GLY A 316 -28.66 18.71 29.41
N ILE A 317 -28.97 18.83 30.71
CA ILE A 317 -30.36 18.69 31.21
C ILE A 317 -31.21 19.76 30.51
N SER A 318 -32.30 19.34 29.86
CA SER A 318 -33.16 20.27 29.12
C SER A 318 -33.94 21.19 30.06
N GLU A 319 -34.40 22.33 29.53
CA GLU A 319 -35.17 23.30 30.33
C GLU A 319 -36.50 22.72 30.82
N GLY A 320 -37.08 21.76 30.07
CA GLY A 320 -38.26 20.99 30.47
C GLY A 320 -37.99 20.00 31.61
N GLU A 321 -36.88 19.25 31.52
CA GLU A 321 -36.45 18.31 32.58
C GLU A 321 -36.10 19.04 33.89
N TYR A 322 -35.53 20.24 33.78
CA TYR A 322 -35.30 21.13 34.93
C TYR A 322 -36.63 21.58 35.57
N HIS A 323 -37.63 21.92 34.75
CA HIS A 323 -38.95 22.31 35.25
C HIS A 323 -39.70 21.14 35.91
N ASP A 324 -39.60 19.95 35.34
CA ASP A 324 -40.18 18.74 35.92
C ASP A 324 -39.51 18.40 37.27
N TYR A 325 -38.18 18.50 37.36
CA TYR A 325 -37.45 18.32 38.63
C TYR A 325 -37.90 19.31 39.72
N LEU A 326 -38.15 20.57 39.37
CA LEU A 326 -38.67 21.57 40.32
C LEU A 326 -40.08 21.24 40.84
N MET A 327 -40.88 20.51 40.05
CA MET A 327 -42.28 20.21 40.35
C MET A 327 -42.45 18.85 41.05
N THR A 328 -41.64 17.85 40.72
CA THR A 328 -41.75 16.47 41.25
C THR A 328 -40.68 16.15 42.30
N GLY A 329 -39.53 16.82 42.25
CA GLY A 329 -38.36 16.49 43.07
C GLY A 329 -37.68 15.18 42.68
N GLU A 330 -38.10 14.54 41.58
CA GLU A 330 -37.55 13.28 41.09
C GLU A 330 -36.55 13.54 39.97
N LEU A 331 -35.38 12.89 40.05
CA LEU A 331 -34.34 12.98 39.01
C LEU A 331 -34.69 12.03 37.86
N PRO A 332 -34.47 12.44 36.60
CA PRO A 332 -34.53 11.52 35.45
C PRO A 332 -33.60 10.31 35.64
N GLU A 333 -33.99 9.14 35.13
CA GLU A 333 -33.22 7.88 35.29
C GLU A 333 -31.81 7.93 34.67
N ASP A 334 -31.57 8.87 33.77
CA ASP A 334 -30.33 9.07 33.03
C ASP A 334 -29.47 10.21 33.60
N VAL A 335 -29.46 10.42 34.92
CA VAL A 335 -28.66 11.47 35.58
C VAL A 335 -27.72 10.89 36.63
N ARG A 336 -26.42 11.26 36.57
CA ARG A 336 -25.42 10.95 37.59
C ARG A 336 -25.24 12.14 38.54
N ILE A 337 -25.05 11.82 39.82
CA ILE A 337 -24.77 12.81 40.85
C ILE A 337 -23.26 12.91 41.05
N ARG A 338 -22.69 14.10 40.88
CA ARG A 338 -21.29 14.40 41.13
C ARG A 338 -21.16 15.46 42.22
N TYR A 339 -20.34 15.19 43.23
CA TYR A 339 -20.02 16.16 44.28
C TYR A 339 -18.74 16.90 43.88
N VAL A 340 -18.81 18.23 43.77
CA VAL A 340 -17.71 19.10 43.33
C VAL A 340 -17.32 20.04 44.47
N GLY A 341 -16.05 20.01 44.86
CA GLY A 341 -15.55 20.72 46.03
C GLY A 341 -15.89 20.03 47.36
N GLY A 342 -15.46 20.63 48.47
CA GLY A 342 -15.69 20.12 49.81
C GLY A 342 -14.64 19.13 50.33
N GLN A 343 -14.66 18.87 51.63
CA GLN A 343 -13.81 17.86 52.28
C GLN A 343 -14.58 16.56 52.47
N VAL A 344 -13.95 15.44 52.13
CA VAL A 344 -14.52 14.10 52.27
C VAL A 344 -14.00 13.48 53.56
N GLU A 345 -14.88 13.29 54.53
CA GLU A 345 -14.55 12.68 55.82
C GLU A 345 -15.29 11.34 55.96
N TRP A 346 -14.60 10.35 56.50
CA TRP A 346 -15.22 9.07 56.84
C TRP A 346 -15.52 9.05 58.34
N GLU A 347 -16.80 8.97 58.70
CA GLU A 347 -17.24 9.02 60.09
C GLU A 347 -18.32 7.95 60.33
N GLU A 348 -18.06 7.03 61.27
CA GLU A 348 -18.97 5.95 61.66
C GLU A 348 -19.54 5.12 60.49
N GLY A 349 -18.69 4.75 59.53
CA GLY A 349 -19.11 3.92 58.38
C GLY A 349 -19.85 4.69 57.29
N ARG A 350 -19.92 6.02 57.37
CA ARG A 350 -20.51 6.90 56.36
C ARG A 350 -19.46 7.79 55.73
N ILE A 351 -19.63 8.09 54.44
CA ILE A 351 -18.80 9.05 53.71
C ILE A 351 -19.56 10.39 53.75
N LEU A 352 -19.03 11.37 54.48
CA LEU A 352 -19.55 12.74 54.54
C LEU A 352 -18.78 13.64 53.58
N HIS A 353 -19.50 14.29 52.66
CA HIS A 353 -18.99 15.40 51.86
C HIS A 353 -19.42 16.72 52.52
N ARG A 354 -18.50 17.43 53.17
CA ARG A 354 -18.77 18.75 53.79
C ARG A 354 -18.44 19.86 52.80
N ASP A 355 -19.32 20.86 52.67
CA ASP A 355 -19.20 22.01 51.77
C ASP A 355 -19.05 21.64 50.27
N ALA A 356 -19.56 20.47 49.87
CA ALA A 356 -19.57 20.04 48.48
C ALA A 356 -20.80 20.60 47.74
N SER A 357 -20.57 21.11 46.52
CA SER A 357 -21.65 21.43 45.60
C SER A 357 -22.12 20.14 44.92
N VAL A 358 -23.44 19.89 44.91
CA VAL A 358 -24.04 18.72 44.23
C VAL A 358 -24.37 19.13 42.80
N VAL A 359 -23.77 18.45 41.83
CA VAL A 359 -23.97 18.69 40.40
C VAL A 359 -24.65 17.46 39.79
N PHE A 360 -25.75 17.69 39.07
CA PHE A 360 -26.47 16.68 38.32
C PHE A 360 -26.02 16.71 36.86
N GLU A 361 -25.44 15.62 36.35
CA GLU A 361 -24.93 15.50 34.99
C GLU A 361 -25.71 14.39 34.25
N LYS A 362 -26.11 14.60 32.99
CA LYS A 362 -26.78 13.56 32.19
C LYS A 362 -25.78 12.42 31.90
N ILE A 363 -26.18 11.18 32.17
CA ILE A 363 -25.50 9.96 31.77
C ILE A 363 -25.62 9.90 30.26
N ARG A 364 -24.55 10.24 29.54
CA ARG A 364 -24.46 9.94 28.10
C ARG A 364 -24.55 8.42 27.97
N ASP A 365 -25.67 7.93 27.47
CA ASP A 365 -25.82 6.53 27.10
C ASP A 365 -24.71 6.19 26.08
N PRO A 366 -23.80 5.24 26.36
CA PRO A 366 -22.76 4.84 25.41
C PRO A 366 -23.34 4.04 24.24
N SER A 367 -24.67 4.03 24.04
CA SER A 367 -25.28 3.64 22.78
C SER A 367 -24.54 4.33 21.63
N ILE A 368 -23.80 3.50 20.89
CA ILE A 368 -22.92 3.86 19.80
C ILE A 368 -23.80 4.39 18.67
N TRP A 369 -23.98 5.70 18.61
CA TRP A 369 -24.56 6.34 17.44
C TRP A 369 -23.40 6.78 16.56
N ALA A 370 -23.43 6.31 15.31
CA ALA A 370 -22.60 6.91 14.27
C ALA A 370 -22.91 8.41 14.29
N LYS A 371 -21.89 9.24 14.46
CA LYS A 371 -22.07 10.66 14.21
C LYS A 371 -22.48 10.74 12.74
N ASP A 372 -23.50 11.51 12.42
CA ASP A 372 -23.59 12.10 11.09
C ASP A 372 -22.36 13.00 10.98
N VAL A 373 -21.21 12.39 10.64
CA VAL A 373 -19.97 13.09 10.30
C VAL A 373 -20.37 14.04 9.19
N ASP A 374 -20.05 15.33 9.39
CA ASP A 374 -20.44 16.44 8.51
C ASP A 374 -20.66 15.98 7.07
N ASP A 375 -21.89 16.22 6.59
CA ASP A 375 -22.41 15.82 5.29
C ASP A 375 -21.26 15.65 4.28
N TRP A 376 -20.95 14.41 3.94
CA TRP A 376 -20.26 14.16 2.68
C TRP A 376 -21.08 14.89 1.62
N ASP A 377 -20.52 15.96 1.06
CA ASP A 377 -21.12 16.65 -0.08
C ASP A 377 -20.68 15.91 -1.35
N PRO A 378 -21.53 15.02 -1.91
CA PRO A 378 -21.25 14.31 -3.16
C PRO A 378 -20.91 15.24 -4.32
N GLU A 379 -21.43 16.47 -4.31
CA GLU A 379 -21.40 17.33 -5.49
C GLU A 379 -20.17 18.25 -5.52
N SER A 380 -19.67 18.73 -4.37
CA SER A 380 -18.48 19.60 -4.36
C SER A 380 -17.15 18.84 -4.41
N ASN A 381 -17.03 17.66 -3.79
CA ASN A 381 -15.76 16.92 -3.72
C ASN A 381 -15.55 15.93 -4.88
N PHE A 382 -16.62 15.34 -5.43
CA PHE A 382 -16.47 14.30 -6.47
C PHE A 382 -15.86 14.84 -7.76
N PHE A 383 -16.23 16.05 -8.20
CA PHE A 383 -15.66 16.61 -9.44
C PHE A 383 -14.18 16.93 -9.30
N ASP A 384 -13.75 17.39 -8.12
CA ASP A 384 -12.35 17.70 -7.85
C ASP A 384 -11.52 16.41 -7.69
N GLU A 385 -12.03 15.41 -6.98
CA GLU A 385 -11.45 14.06 -6.91
C GLU A 385 -11.35 13.41 -8.31
N ALA A 386 -12.43 13.41 -9.08
CA ALA A 386 -12.46 12.87 -10.43
C ALA A 386 -11.48 13.62 -11.36
N ARG A 387 -11.42 14.95 -11.25
CA ARG A 387 -10.47 15.77 -12.01
C ARG A 387 -9.03 15.45 -11.63
N GLY A 388 -8.76 15.31 -10.33
CA GLY A 388 -7.48 14.87 -9.80
C GLY A 388 -7.07 13.50 -10.34
N ALA A 389 -7.97 12.52 -10.29
CA ALA A 389 -7.76 11.18 -10.82
C ALA A 389 -7.49 11.16 -12.34
N VAL A 390 -8.18 12.00 -13.13
CA VAL A 390 -7.90 12.15 -14.57
C VAL A 390 -6.50 12.72 -14.80
N PHE A 391 -6.13 13.79 -14.11
CA PHE A 391 -4.79 14.37 -14.28
C PHE A 391 -3.69 13.41 -13.84
N ALA A 392 -3.88 12.70 -12.73
CA ALA A 392 -2.96 11.66 -12.28
C ALA A 392 -2.81 10.57 -13.34
N ALA A 393 -3.91 10.10 -13.93
CA ALA A 393 -3.88 9.09 -14.98
C ALA A 393 -3.14 9.55 -16.24
N LEU A 394 -3.41 10.78 -16.68
CA LEU A 394 -2.73 11.37 -17.84
C LEU A 394 -1.24 11.57 -17.58
N GLN A 395 -0.88 12.13 -16.43
CA GLN A 395 0.51 12.40 -16.04
C GLN A 395 1.32 11.10 -15.85
N ALA A 396 0.68 10.02 -15.44
CA ALA A 396 1.31 8.71 -15.29
C ALA A 396 1.57 8.03 -16.64
N ILE A 397 0.55 7.89 -17.49
CA ILE A 397 0.66 7.04 -18.69
C ILE A 397 1.24 7.79 -19.90
N ILE A 398 0.84 9.04 -20.13
CA ILE A 398 1.23 9.75 -21.37
C ILE A 398 2.73 9.95 -21.47
N PRO A 399 3.46 10.43 -20.44
CA PRO A 399 4.90 10.63 -20.54
C PRO A 399 5.67 9.33 -20.81
N LEU A 400 5.27 8.23 -20.16
CA LEU A 400 5.87 6.92 -20.38
C LEU A 400 5.63 6.44 -21.82
N CYS A 401 4.39 6.50 -22.30
CA CYS A 401 4.05 6.15 -23.68
C CYS A 401 4.80 7.04 -24.69
N ALA A 402 4.87 8.35 -24.45
CA ALA A 402 5.57 9.28 -25.31
C ALA A 402 7.07 8.98 -25.38
N PHE A 403 7.71 8.69 -24.24
CA PHE A 403 9.11 8.27 -24.17
C PHE A 403 9.36 6.97 -24.95
N LEU A 404 8.47 6.00 -24.79
CA LEU A 404 8.53 4.71 -25.47
C LEU A 404 8.35 4.85 -26.99
N PHE A 405 7.35 5.62 -27.44
CA PHE A 405 7.16 5.92 -28.87
C PHE A 405 8.32 6.72 -29.45
N PHE A 406 8.83 7.70 -28.72
CA PHE A 406 10.00 8.47 -29.12
C PHE A 406 11.20 7.54 -29.34
N THR A 407 11.46 6.64 -28.40
CA THR A 407 12.56 5.66 -28.54
C THR A 407 12.35 4.78 -29.76
N LEU A 408 11.14 4.25 -29.95
CA LEU A 408 10.88 3.36 -31.07
C LEU A 408 11.01 4.06 -32.44
N ILE A 409 10.48 5.27 -32.57
CA ILE A 409 10.45 6.00 -33.85
C ILE A 409 11.79 6.68 -34.14
N VAL A 410 12.40 7.34 -33.14
CA VAL A 410 13.60 8.18 -33.34
C VAL A 410 14.88 7.36 -33.14
N VAL A 411 14.97 6.57 -32.07
CA VAL A 411 16.18 5.81 -31.73
C VAL A 411 16.25 4.52 -32.55
N LEU A 412 15.17 3.75 -32.60
CA LEU A 412 15.14 2.46 -33.30
C LEU A 412 14.74 2.55 -34.77
N ARG A 413 14.06 3.63 -35.18
CA ARG A 413 13.53 3.83 -36.55
C ARG A 413 12.64 2.68 -37.03
N GLU A 414 11.92 2.07 -36.12
CA GLU A 414 11.05 0.93 -36.40
C GLU A 414 9.60 1.36 -36.63
N LYS A 415 8.91 0.63 -37.51
CA LYS A 415 7.49 0.85 -37.77
C LYS A 415 6.64 -0.04 -36.88
N LEU A 416 5.63 0.56 -36.26
CA LEU A 416 4.69 -0.14 -35.39
C LEU A 416 3.77 -1.05 -36.20
N ARG A 417 3.92 -2.36 -35.99
CA ARG A 417 3.06 -3.40 -36.54
C ARG A 417 1.93 -3.60 -35.51
N ARG A 418 0.74 -3.01 -35.77
CA ARG A 418 -0.47 -2.94 -34.89
C ARG A 418 -0.61 -1.66 -34.03
N LEU A 419 -0.52 -0.50 -34.68
CA LEU A 419 -0.80 0.80 -34.03
C LEU A 419 -2.19 0.90 -33.43
N ASP A 420 -3.17 0.30 -34.09
CA ASP A 420 -4.56 0.21 -33.69
C ASP A 420 -4.72 -0.50 -32.34
N GLU A 421 -4.14 -1.69 -32.18
CA GLU A 421 -4.18 -2.43 -30.92
C GLU A 421 -3.49 -1.66 -29.77
N MET A 422 -2.34 -1.03 -30.06
CA MET A 422 -1.60 -0.27 -29.05
C MET A 422 -2.32 1.00 -28.61
N VAL A 423 -2.93 1.75 -29.53
CA VAL A 423 -3.72 2.94 -29.19
C VAL A 423 -4.94 2.56 -28.35
N ILE A 424 -5.63 1.47 -28.71
CA ILE A 424 -6.73 0.94 -27.90
C ILE A 424 -6.23 0.57 -26.50
N GLY A 425 -5.07 -0.11 -26.41
CA GLY A 425 -4.45 -0.45 -25.14
C GLY A 425 -4.14 0.78 -24.28
N ILE A 426 -3.56 1.84 -24.85
CA ILE A 426 -3.25 3.07 -24.11
C ILE A 426 -4.53 3.77 -23.64
N VAL A 427 -5.57 3.81 -24.46
CA VAL A 427 -6.88 4.37 -24.06
C VAL A 427 -7.48 3.56 -22.91
N PHE A 428 -7.43 2.23 -22.98
CA PHE A 428 -7.90 1.37 -21.89
C PHE A 428 -7.06 1.53 -20.62
N ALA A 429 -5.74 1.72 -20.74
CA ALA A 429 -4.89 2.00 -19.60
C ALA A 429 -5.26 3.32 -18.93
N LEU A 430 -5.52 4.38 -19.71
CA LEU A 430 -5.93 5.69 -19.20
C LEU A 430 -7.29 5.64 -18.50
N VAL A 431 -8.29 5.04 -19.14
CA VAL A 431 -9.63 4.86 -18.56
C VAL A 431 -9.56 3.99 -17.30
N GLY A 432 -8.80 2.91 -17.36
CA GLY A 432 -8.60 2.00 -16.24
C GLY A 432 -7.94 2.68 -15.05
N MET A 433 -6.85 3.42 -15.28
CA MET A 433 -6.15 4.14 -14.22
C MET A 433 -7.01 5.23 -13.58
N PHE A 434 -7.82 5.94 -14.37
CA PHE A 434 -8.80 6.91 -13.85
C PHE A 434 -9.84 6.25 -12.93
N LEU A 435 -10.53 5.20 -13.42
CA LEU A 435 -11.56 4.50 -12.64
C LEU A 435 -10.97 3.82 -11.40
N PHE A 436 -9.76 3.27 -11.53
CA PHE A 436 -9.05 2.60 -10.46
C PHE A 436 -8.61 3.58 -9.36
N GLY A 437 -8.03 4.73 -9.73
CA GLY A 437 -7.62 5.77 -8.77
C GLY A 437 -8.81 6.29 -7.97
N LEU A 438 -9.89 6.66 -8.66
CA LEU A 438 -11.13 7.11 -8.03
C LEU A 438 -11.74 6.00 -7.13
N GLY A 439 -11.69 4.74 -7.58
CA GLY A 439 -12.12 3.60 -6.77
C GLY A 439 -11.30 3.39 -5.49
N ILE A 440 -9.99 3.68 -5.50
CA ILE A 440 -9.16 3.63 -4.30
C ILE A 440 -9.60 4.70 -3.31
N GLU A 441 -9.75 5.95 -3.77
CA GLU A 441 -10.12 7.10 -2.94
C GLU A 441 -11.51 6.95 -2.31
N MET A 442 -12.50 6.47 -3.07
CA MET A 442 -13.87 6.27 -2.57
C MET A 442 -14.08 4.93 -1.83
N GLY A 443 -13.23 3.94 -2.09
CA GLY A 443 -13.46 2.55 -1.70
C GLY A 443 -12.42 2.00 -0.73
N LEU A 444 -11.24 1.64 -1.26
CA LEU A 444 -10.23 0.89 -0.51
C LEU A 444 -9.57 1.70 0.60
N THR A 445 -9.30 2.99 0.39
CA THR A 445 -8.67 3.84 1.40
C THR A 445 -9.61 4.09 2.58
N PRO A 446 -10.86 4.54 2.41
CA PRO A 446 -11.80 4.68 3.52
C PRO A 446 -12.06 3.37 4.25
N LEU A 447 -12.21 2.26 3.52
CA LEU A 447 -12.36 0.92 4.10
C LEU A 447 -11.15 0.56 4.97
N GLY A 448 -9.93 0.73 4.44
CA GLY A 448 -8.69 0.46 5.16
C GLY A 448 -8.52 1.34 6.40
N THR A 449 -8.81 2.64 6.30
CA THR A 449 -8.77 3.58 7.42
C THR A 449 -9.80 3.24 8.50
N GLN A 450 -11.04 2.90 8.11
CA GLN A 450 -12.08 2.45 9.04
C GLN A 450 -11.66 1.18 9.77
N LEU A 451 -11.15 0.19 9.05
CA LEU A 451 -10.65 -1.04 9.67
C LEU A 451 -9.47 -0.73 10.61
N GLY A 452 -8.47 -0.01 10.14
CA GLY A 452 -7.26 0.30 10.90
C GLY A 452 -7.54 1.09 12.18
N SER A 453 -8.48 2.02 12.13
CA SER A 453 -8.92 2.79 13.30
C SER A 453 -9.81 2.00 14.24
N ASN A 454 -10.63 1.09 13.73
CA ASN A 454 -11.57 0.33 14.54
C ASN A 454 -10.96 -0.93 15.17
N ILE A 455 -9.96 -1.55 14.53
CA ILE A 455 -9.30 -2.76 15.02
C ILE A 455 -8.67 -2.60 16.42
N PRO A 456 -8.01 -1.49 16.77
CA PRO A 456 -7.48 -1.26 18.11
C PRO A 456 -8.55 -1.26 19.22
N SER A 457 -9.83 -1.04 18.92
CA SER A 457 -10.93 -1.15 19.89
C SER A 457 -11.04 -2.54 20.51
N SER A 458 -10.46 -3.56 19.89
CA SER A 458 -10.41 -4.92 20.45
C SER A 458 -9.52 -5.04 21.70
N PHE A 459 -8.53 -4.16 21.90
CA PHE A 459 -7.58 -4.24 23.02
C PHE A 459 -7.24 -2.89 23.68
N ALA A 460 -7.65 -1.77 23.10
CA ALA A 460 -7.43 -0.42 23.62
C ALA A 460 -8.74 0.36 23.61
N ALA A 461 -8.91 1.24 24.60
CA ALA A 461 -10.03 2.17 24.61
C ALA A 461 -9.74 3.30 23.62
N ILE A 462 -10.51 3.38 22.55
CA ILE A 462 -10.33 4.35 21.47
C ILE A 462 -11.67 4.95 21.06
N LYS A 463 -11.62 6.08 20.35
CA LYS A 463 -12.79 6.60 19.63
C LYS A 463 -12.80 5.93 18.24
N PRO A 464 -13.74 5.02 17.96
CA PRO A 464 -13.78 4.38 16.66
C PRO A 464 -14.14 5.40 15.56
N PHE A 465 -13.77 5.09 14.32
CA PHE A 465 -13.96 6.00 13.20
C PHE A 465 -15.44 6.28 12.93
N GLY A 466 -15.78 7.58 12.80
CA GLY A 466 -17.13 8.05 12.51
C GLY A 466 -18.13 7.89 13.65
N MET A 467 -17.68 7.63 14.88
CA MET A 467 -18.56 7.42 16.04
C MET A 467 -18.14 8.31 17.22
N ASP A 468 -19.14 8.87 17.91
CA ASP A 468 -18.91 9.68 19.11
C ASP A 468 -18.90 8.79 20.37
N GLY A 469 -17.80 8.84 21.12
CA GLY A 469 -17.65 8.12 22.39
C GLY A 469 -16.38 7.26 22.46
N LEU A 470 -15.89 7.06 23.68
CA LEU A 470 -14.79 6.13 23.95
C LEU A 470 -15.37 4.73 24.13
N VAL A 471 -15.06 3.82 23.21
CA VAL A 471 -15.42 2.40 23.35
C VAL A 471 -14.30 1.71 24.10
N GLY A 472 -14.63 1.09 25.24
CA GLY A 472 -13.69 0.26 26.01
C GLY A 472 -13.26 -0.98 25.22
N PRO A 473 -12.16 -1.66 25.60
CA PRO A 473 -11.67 -2.81 24.87
C PRO A 473 -12.75 -3.91 24.77
N ILE A 474 -13.09 -4.33 23.55
CA ILE A 474 -14.12 -5.37 23.28
C ILE A 474 -13.76 -6.67 24.01
N ILE A 475 -12.46 -6.98 24.10
CA ILE A 475 -11.94 -8.14 24.85
C ILE A 475 -11.19 -7.62 26.08
N SER A 476 -11.71 -7.93 27.27
CA SER A 476 -11.15 -7.50 28.56
C SER A 476 -9.76 -8.09 28.83
N GLU A 477 -9.41 -9.22 28.20
CA GLU A 477 -8.06 -9.78 28.22
C GLU A 477 -7.19 -9.05 27.19
N GLY A 478 -6.27 -8.19 27.66
CA GLY A 478 -5.36 -7.44 26.79
C GLY A 478 -4.50 -8.31 25.85
N PHE A 479 -4.32 -9.60 26.13
CA PHE A 479 -3.67 -10.55 25.22
C PHE A 479 -4.62 -11.06 24.11
N GLY A 480 -5.88 -11.33 24.45
CA GLY A 480 -6.88 -11.84 23.51
C GLY A 480 -7.20 -10.85 22.39
N GLY A 481 -7.38 -9.57 22.74
CA GLY A 481 -7.60 -8.51 21.75
C GLY A 481 -6.39 -8.32 20.81
N LYS A 482 -5.17 -8.29 21.35
CA LYS A 482 -3.95 -8.20 20.52
C LYS A 482 -3.78 -9.42 19.60
N PHE A 483 -4.10 -10.61 20.09
CA PHE A 483 -4.06 -11.84 19.28
C PHE A 483 -5.08 -11.84 18.14
N LEU A 484 -6.28 -11.30 18.40
CA LEU A 484 -7.29 -11.11 17.37
C LEU A 484 -6.77 -10.21 16.24
N VAL A 485 -6.14 -9.09 16.57
CA VAL A 485 -5.58 -8.17 15.56
C VAL A 485 -4.47 -8.82 14.75
N MET A 486 -3.57 -9.57 15.39
CA MET A 486 -2.52 -10.31 14.67
C MET A 486 -3.10 -11.36 13.72
N THR A 487 -4.09 -12.12 14.18
CA THR A 487 -4.78 -13.12 13.37
C THR A 487 -5.52 -12.44 12.22
N PHE A 488 -6.11 -11.28 12.48
CA PHE A 488 -6.79 -10.50 11.47
C PHE A 488 -5.83 -10.07 10.35
N ALA A 489 -4.71 -9.45 10.74
CA ALA A 489 -3.67 -8.96 9.86
C ALA A 489 -3.04 -10.11 9.05
N PHE A 490 -2.88 -11.30 9.66
CA PHE A 490 -2.41 -12.50 8.98
C PHE A 490 -3.34 -12.92 7.83
N PHE A 491 -4.63 -13.11 8.09
CA PHE A 491 -5.58 -13.54 7.05
C PHE A 491 -5.81 -12.46 5.99
N LEU A 492 -5.79 -11.19 6.38
CA LEU A 492 -5.83 -10.06 5.45
C LEU A 492 -4.65 -10.14 4.47
N GLY A 493 -3.43 -10.26 5.00
CA GLY A 493 -2.22 -10.37 4.19
C GLY A 493 -2.19 -11.60 3.30
N TYR A 494 -2.59 -12.75 3.84
CA TYR A 494 -2.71 -13.99 3.08
C TYR A 494 -3.67 -13.85 1.89
N GLY A 495 -4.88 -13.33 2.16
CA GLY A 495 -5.91 -13.11 1.16
C GLY A 495 -5.49 -12.11 0.08
N ALA A 496 -4.96 -10.97 0.50
CA ALA A 496 -4.49 -9.91 -0.38
C ALA A 496 -3.38 -10.41 -1.33
N THR A 497 -2.48 -11.26 -0.84
CA THR A 497 -1.40 -11.81 -1.66
C THR A 497 -1.90 -12.84 -2.68
N LEU A 498 -2.84 -13.71 -2.31
CA LEU A 498 -3.45 -14.64 -3.26
C LEU A 498 -4.29 -13.92 -4.31
N ALA A 499 -4.81 -12.76 -3.96
CA ALA A 499 -5.52 -11.84 -4.82
C ALA A 499 -4.57 -10.99 -5.69
N GLU A 500 -3.26 -11.24 -5.72
CA GLU A 500 -2.37 -10.41 -6.52
C GLU A 500 -2.22 -10.99 -7.95
N PRO A 501 -2.67 -10.31 -9.02
CA PRO A 501 -2.56 -10.83 -10.39
C PRO A 501 -1.12 -11.03 -10.83
N ALA A 502 -0.21 -10.15 -10.38
CA ALA A 502 1.20 -10.23 -10.74
C ALA A 502 1.85 -11.51 -10.17
N LEU A 503 1.47 -11.92 -8.95
CA LEU A 503 1.99 -13.14 -8.33
C LEU A 503 1.50 -14.39 -9.05
N ASN A 504 0.25 -14.37 -9.49
CA ASN A 504 -0.34 -15.44 -10.29
C ASN A 504 0.44 -15.65 -11.61
N ALA A 505 0.78 -14.57 -12.30
CA ALA A 505 1.59 -14.60 -13.52
C ALA A 505 3.05 -15.05 -13.28
N LEU A 506 3.66 -14.61 -12.17
CA LEU A 506 4.99 -15.06 -11.76
C LEU A 506 5.01 -16.58 -11.55
N GLY A 507 4.00 -17.12 -10.86
CA GLY A 507 3.86 -18.55 -10.63
C GLY A 507 3.73 -19.37 -11.91
N ASP A 508 3.01 -18.87 -12.92
CA ASP A 508 2.94 -19.50 -14.24
C ASP A 508 4.31 -19.52 -14.94
N THR A 509 5.08 -18.45 -14.80
CA THR A 509 6.39 -18.32 -15.42
C THR A 509 7.42 -19.24 -14.74
N VAL A 510 7.46 -19.25 -13.41
CA VAL A 510 8.32 -20.15 -12.63
C VAL A 510 7.98 -21.61 -12.91
N GLN A 511 6.71 -21.98 -13.00
CA GLN A 511 6.31 -23.35 -13.31
C GLN A 511 6.75 -23.78 -14.72
N LYS A 512 6.67 -22.88 -15.71
CA LYS A 512 7.12 -23.16 -17.09
C LYS A 512 8.64 -23.32 -17.17
N ILE A 513 9.40 -22.44 -16.52
CA ILE A 513 10.87 -22.45 -16.55
C ILE A 513 11.43 -23.66 -15.78
N THR A 514 10.79 -24.06 -14.68
CA THR A 514 11.20 -25.22 -13.88
C THR A 514 10.69 -26.57 -14.42
N ALA A 515 10.14 -26.60 -15.64
CA ALA A 515 9.51 -27.80 -16.22
C ALA A 515 8.50 -28.49 -15.28
N GLY A 516 7.80 -27.70 -14.45
CA GLY A 516 6.84 -28.20 -13.45
C GLY A 516 7.45 -28.72 -12.14
N ALA A 517 8.77 -28.69 -11.96
CA ALA A 517 9.42 -29.08 -10.71
C ALA A 517 8.99 -28.17 -9.53
N PHE A 518 8.77 -26.88 -9.80
CA PHE A 518 8.19 -25.95 -8.85
C PHE A 518 6.76 -25.59 -9.26
N ARG A 519 5.77 -26.12 -8.53
CA ARG A 519 4.35 -25.91 -8.85
C ARG A 519 3.93 -24.48 -8.51
N LYS A 520 3.15 -23.84 -9.39
CA LYS A 520 2.53 -22.53 -9.17
C LYS A 520 1.85 -22.44 -7.80
N ASN A 521 1.01 -23.41 -7.46
CA ASN A 521 0.30 -23.40 -6.18
C ASN A 521 1.25 -23.43 -4.98
N LEU A 522 2.37 -24.15 -5.07
CA LEU A 522 3.36 -24.19 -3.98
C LEU A 522 4.02 -22.81 -3.81
N LEU A 523 4.37 -22.14 -4.92
CA LEU A 523 4.91 -20.78 -4.90
C LEU A 523 3.91 -19.82 -4.26
N MET A 524 2.69 -19.75 -4.81
CA MET A 524 1.63 -18.84 -4.37
C MET A 524 1.36 -18.98 -2.86
N GLN A 525 1.24 -20.22 -2.38
CA GLN A 525 0.94 -20.51 -0.98
C GLN A 525 2.11 -20.17 -0.05
N SER A 526 3.33 -20.44 -0.49
CA SER A 526 4.53 -20.11 0.29
C SER A 526 4.68 -18.59 0.42
N VAL A 527 4.51 -17.87 -0.69
CA VAL A 527 4.55 -16.40 -0.74
C VAL A 527 3.44 -15.79 0.12
N ALA A 528 2.19 -16.24 -0.04
CA ALA A 528 1.06 -15.74 0.74
C ALA A 528 1.22 -15.98 2.25
N LEU A 529 1.76 -17.15 2.65
CA LEU A 529 2.09 -17.42 4.04
C LEU A 529 3.19 -16.48 4.56
N GLY A 530 4.20 -16.22 3.74
CA GLY A 530 5.26 -15.27 4.04
C GLY A 530 4.72 -13.86 4.29
N VAL A 531 3.91 -13.34 3.36
CA VAL A 531 3.27 -12.02 3.51
C VAL A 531 2.39 -11.98 4.76
N ALA A 532 1.58 -13.00 4.99
CA ALA A 532 0.70 -13.07 6.15
C ALA A 532 1.47 -12.96 7.47
N LEU A 533 2.57 -13.72 7.62
CA LEU A 533 3.46 -13.62 8.77
C LEU A 533 4.14 -12.25 8.86
N GLY A 534 4.54 -11.69 7.73
CA GLY A 534 5.14 -10.36 7.63
C GLY A 534 4.21 -9.25 8.08
N ILE A 535 2.98 -9.19 7.56
CA ILE A 535 1.96 -8.20 7.92
C ILE A 535 1.53 -8.37 9.39
N ALA A 536 1.40 -9.61 9.87
CA ALA A 536 1.13 -9.86 11.29
C ALA A 536 2.27 -9.33 12.18
N ALA A 537 3.54 -9.55 11.79
CA ALA A 537 4.70 -9.01 12.49
C ALA A 537 4.77 -7.47 12.40
N GLY A 538 4.47 -6.88 11.24
CA GLY A 538 4.35 -5.43 11.06
C GLY A 538 3.25 -4.82 11.91
N THR A 539 2.15 -5.54 12.13
CA THR A 539 1.08 -5.09 13.04
C THR A 539 1.51 -5.24 14.50
N LEU A 540 2.23 -6.31 14.84
CA LEU A 540 2.85 -6.52 16.16
C LEU A 540 3.81 -5.37 16.53
N LYS A 541 4.62 -4.89 15.57
CA LYS A 541 5.48 -3.70 15.72
C LYS A 541 4.68 -2.53 16.29
N MET A 542 3.52 -2.25 15.70
CA MET A 542 2.67 -1.13 16.09
C MET A 542 2.06 -1.32 17.47
N ILE A 543 1.50 -2.51 17.72
CA ILE A 543 0.82 -2.83 19.00
C ILE A 543 1.79 -2.73 20.20
N TYR A 544 3.06 -3.09 20.00
CA TYR A 544 4.07 -3.12 21.06
C TYR A 544 5.09 -1.97 20.99
N GLY A 545 4.96 -1.06 20.02
CA GLY A 545 5.90 0.06 19.84
C GLY A 545 7.34 -0.38 19.53
N VAL A 546 7.53 -1.54 18.90
CA VAL A 546 8.87 -2.06 18.59
C VAL A 546 9.47 -1.24 17.43
N PRO A 547 10.68 -0.70 17.53
CA PRO A 547 11.26 0.03 16.41
C PRO A 547 11.53 -0.90 15.22
N LEU A 548 11.21 -0.44 14.00
CA LEU A 548 11.25 -1.27 12.79
C LEU A 548 12.63 -1.89 12.52
N HIS A 549 13.72 -1.16 12.81
CA HIS A 549 15.08 -1.65 12.57
C HIS A 549 15.43 -2.90 13.38
N TRP A 550 14.84 -3.11 14.56
CA TRP A 550 15.01 -4.34 15.35
C TRP A 550 14.38 -5.56 14.70
N MET A 551 13.44 -5.36 13.77
CA MET A 551 12.76 -6.43 13.07
C MET A 551 13.39 -6.68 11.70
N ILE A 552 13.67 -5.62 10.94
CA ILE A 552 14.23 -5.70 9.59
C ILE A 552 15.69 -6.19 9.62
N ILE A 553 16.56 -5.63 10.45
CA ILE A 553 18.00 -5.95 10.40
C ILE A 553 18.25 -7.45 10.65
N PRO A 554 17.73 -8.08 11.73
CA PRO A 554 17.95 -9.51 11.96
C PRO A 554 17.38 -10.37 10.83
N ALA A 555 16.21 -10.00 10.28
CA ALA A 555 15.59 -10.75 9.20
C ALA A 555 16.41 -10.68 7.91
N TYR A 556 16.94 -9.52 7.53
CA TYR A 556 17.81 -9.39 6.35
C TYR A 556 19.18 -10.05 6.55
N LEU A 557 19.74 -10.06 7.77
CA LEU A 557 20.93 -10.85 8.07
C LEU A 557 20.69 -12.35 7.89
N LEU A 558 19.54 -12.85 8.35
CA LEU A 558 19.12 -14.23 8.11
C LEU A 558 18.93 -14.51 6.60
N LEU A 559 18.33 -13.57 5.86
CA LEU A 559 18.17 -13.69 4.41
C LEU A 559 19.49 -13.76 3.66
N ILE A 560 20.52 -13.03 4.09
CA ILE A 560 21.88 -13.15 3.52
C ILE A 560 22.37 -14.59 3.68
N VAL A 561 22.26 -15.17 4.87
CA VAL A 561 22.67 -16.56 5.14
C VAL A 561 21.88 -17.56 4.29
N LEU A 562 20.55 -17.42 4.22
CA LEU A 562 19.71 -18.29 3.40
C LEU A 562 20.01 -18.17 1.90
N THR A 563 20.35 -16.96 1.44
CA THR A 563 20.74 -16.70 0.04
C THR A 563 22.10 -17.33 -0.29
N MET A 564 23.04 -17.37 0.67
CA MET A 564 24.33 -18.04 0.49
C MET A 564 24.17 -19.54 0.24
N ILE A 565 23.28 -20.21 0.98
CA ILE A 565 23.08 -21.66 0.89
C ILE A 565 22.12 -22.12 -0.22
N SER A 566 21.35 -21.19 -0.80
CA SER A 566 20.35 -21.50 -1.84
C SER A 566 20.94 -21.46 -3.25
N SER A 567 20.31 -22.13 -4.23
CA SER A 567 20.73 -22.04 -5.64
C SER A 567 20.35 -20.69 -6.26
N GLU A 568 21.03 -20.30 -7.34
CA GLU A 568 20.74 -19.03 -8.05
C GLU A 568 19.28 -18.95 -8.52
N GLU A 569 18.70 -20.07 -8.98
CA GLU A 569 17.29 -20.13 -9.42
C GLU A 569 16.33 -19.81 -8.27
N PHE A 570 16.46 -20.50 -7.12
CA PHE A 570 15.60 -20.23 -5.96
C PHE A 570 15.82 -18.82 -5.39
N VAL A 571 17.04 -18.28 -5.47
CA VAL A 571 17.33 -16.90 -5.07
C VAL A 571 16.63 -15.92 -6.01
N ASN A 572 16.74 -16.09 -7.32
CA ASN A 572 16.03 -15.26 -8.30
C ASN A 572 14.51 -15.29 -8.07
N PHE A 573 13.94 -16.49 -7.84
CA PHE A 573 12.49 -16.63 -7.61
C PHE A 573 12.04 -16.03 -6.28
N ALA A 574 12.75 -16.29 -5.19
CA ALA A 574 12.36 -15.82 -3.85
C ALA A 574 12.41 -14.29 -3.74
N TRP A 575 13.48 -13.69 -4.25
CA TRP A 575 13.68 -12.25 -4.15
C TRP A 575 12.76 -11.46 -5.10
N ASP A 576 12.48 -11.98 -6.30
CA ASP A 576 11.49 -11.34 -7.18
C ASP A 576 10.06 -11.55 -6.67
N SER A 577 9.76 -12.69 -6.04
CA SER A 577 8.43 -12.95 -5.47
C SER A 577 8.03 -11.91 -4.44
N ALA A 578 8.99 -11.37 -3.67
CA ALA A 578 8.75 -10.32 -2.69
C ALA A 578 8.22 -9.03 -3.33
N GLY A 579 8.87 -8.59 -4.41
CA GLY A 579 8.43 -7.40 -5.15
C GLY A 579 7.08 -7.57 -5.83
N VAL A 580 6.69 -8.81 -6.14
CA VAL A 580 5.42 -9.09 -6.81
C VAL A 580 4.23 -9.17 -5.83
N THR A 581 4.45 -9.11 -4.52
CA THR A 581 3.36 -9.21 -3.51
C THR A 581 2.63 -7.90 -3.20
N THR A 582 3.19 -6.77 -3.58
CA THR A 582 2.80 -5.41 -3.18
C THR A 582 2.10 -4.69 -4.31
N GLY A 583 1.02 -5.28 -4.80
CA GLY A 583 0.31 -4.73 -5.93
C GLY A 583 -0.79 -3.73 -5.56
N PRO A 584 -1.66 -3.44 -6.55
CA PRO A 584 -2.52 -2.27 -6.55
C PRO A 584 -3.61 -2.31 -5.48
N ILE A 585 -3.91 -3.49 -4.93
CA ILE A 585 -4.95 -3.66 -3.89
C ILE A 585 -4.31 -3.71 -2.51
N THR A 586 -3.20 -4.45 -2.36
CA THR A 586 -2.54 -4.68 -1.07
C THR A 586 -1.95 -3.38 -0.51
N VAL A 587 -1.29 -2.57 -1.34
CA VAL A 587 -0.61 -1.35 -0.87
C VAL A 587 -1.58 -0.33 -0.27
N PRO A 588 -2.67 0.09 -0.95
CA PRO A 588 -3.60 1.07 -0.37
C PRO A 588 -4.27 0.57 0.89
N LEU A 589 -4.67 -0.70 0.91
CA LEU A 589 -5.37 -1.29 2.03
C LEU A 589 -4.48 -1.42 3.27
N VAL A 590 -3.27 -1.94 3.11
CA VAL A 590 -2.33 -2.16 4.23
C VAL A 590 -1.77 -0.84 4.75
N LEU A 591 -1.47 0.13 3.89
CA LEU A 591 -1.03 1.46 4.32
C LEU A 591 -2.14 2.21 5.07
N SER A 592 -3.36 2.23 4.54
CA SER A 592 -4.49 2.91 5.19
C SER A 592 -4.83 2.25 6.54
N MET A 593 -4.77 0.92 6.59
CA MET A 593 -4.91 0.18 7.85
C MET A 593 -3.78 0.52 8.83
N GLY A 594 -2.52 0.54 8.37
CA GLY A 594 -1.38 0.89 9.21
C GLY A 594 -1.49 2.30 9.77
N LEU A 595 -1.78 3.29 8.94
CA LEU A 595 -2.02 4.67 9.39
C LEU A 595 -3.19 4.75 10.38
N GLY A 596 -4.29 4.05 10.12
CA GLY A 596 -5.42 3.98 11.05
C GLY A 596 -5.05 3.40 12.42
N ILE A 597 -4.26 2.33 12.44
CA ILE A 597 -3.75 1.71 13.67
C ILE A 597 -2.82 2.69 14.40
N GLY A 598 -1.91 3.35 13.67
CA GLY A 598 -0.94 4.28 14.24
C GLY A 598 -1.59 5.52 14.86
N ALA A 599 -2.60 6.08 14.22
CA ALA A 599 -3.33 7.24 14.72
C ALA A 599 -4.11 6.97 16.02
N ASN A 600 -4.48 5.71 16.28
CA ASN A 600 -5.33 5.33 17.41
C ASN A 600 -4.57 4.70 18.58
N ILE A 601 -3.28 4.37 18.41
CA ILE A 601 -2.45 3.80 19.48
C ILE A 601 -1.45 4.86 19.98
N PRO A 602 -1.59 5.33 21.24
CA PRO A 602 -0.66 6.30 21.81
C PRO A 602 0.79 5.79 21.78
N GLY A 603 1.72 6.63 21.32
CA GLY A 603 3.16 6.31 21.24
C GLY A 603 3.60 5.63 19.93
N VAL A 604 2.67 5.35 19.00
CA VAL A 604 3.02 4.93 17.65
C VAL A 604 3.18 6.18 16.77
N ILE A 605 4.42 6.45 16.39
CA ILE A 605 4.83 7.67 15.67
C ILE A 605 4.43 7.60 14.18
N ASP A 606 4.45 6.40 13.59
CA ASP A 606 4.19 6.18 12.17
C ASP A 606 3.46 4.86 11.89
N GLY A 607 2.58 4.88 10.89
CA GLY A 607 1.89 3.70 10.34
C GLY A 607 2.71 2.90 9.32
N PHE A 608 3.95 3.32 9.05
CA PHE A 608 4.82 2.74 8.03
C PHE A 608 5.61 1.52 8.54
N GLY A 609 6.13 0.71 7.62
CA GLY A 609 6.94 -0.48 7.91
C GLY A 609 6.15 -1.79 7.93
N ILE A 610 4.82 -1.76 7.79
CA ILE A 610 4.03 -2.99 7.65
C ILE A 610 4.33 -3.65 6.29
N LEU A 611 4.39 -2.86 5.21
CA LEU A 611 4.71 -3.37 3.87
C LEU A 611 6.15 -3.88 3.80
N ALA A 612 7.08 -3.21 4.47
CA ALA A 612 8.46 -3.69 4.60
C ALA A 612 8.52 -5.10 5.21
N MET A 613 7.78 -5.34 6.30
CA MET A 613 7.71 -6.68 6.90
C MET A 613 6.97 -7.68 6.00
N ALA A 614 5.96 -7.22 5.25
CA ALA A 614 5.25 -8.01 4.25
C ALA A 614 6.18 -8.54 3.15
N SER A 615 7.20 -7.78 2.73
CA SER A 615 8.16 -8.21 1.70
C SER A 615 9.23 -9.18 2.21
N VAL A 616 9.60 -9.12 3.49
CA VAL A 616 10.61 -10.01 4.09
C VAL A 616 10.13 -11.46 4.16
N GLY A 617 8.86 -11.66 4.54
CA GLY A 617 8.29 -12.99 4.75
C GLY A 617 8.28 -13.91 3.52
N PRO A 618 7.87 -13.43 2.32
CA PRO A 618 7.96 -14.18 1.07
C PRO A 618 9.35 -14.69 0.74
N ILE A 619 10.37 -13.85 0.93
CA ILE A 619 11.76 -14.24 0.63
C ILE A 619 12.17 -15.37 1.56
N LEU A 620 11.90 -15.22 2.86
CA LEU A 620 12.20 -16.24 3.87
C LEU A 620 11.52 -17.57 3.56
N THR A 621 10.21 -17.53 3.28
CA THR A 621 9.40 -18.73 3.05
C THR A 621 9.76 -19.43 1.74
N VAL A 622 9.95 -18.70 0.63
CA VAL A 622 10.32 -19.29 -0.66
C VAL A 622 11.73 -19.85 -0.64
N LEU A 623 12.72 -19.18 -0.03
CA LEU A 623 14.07 -19.74 0.13
C LEU A 623 14.04 -21.02 0.98
N THR A 624 13.28 -21.00 2.09
CA THR A 624 13.14 -22.18 2.96
C THR A 624 12.50 -23.35 2.22
N VAL A 625 11.39 -23.12 1.51
CA VAL A 625 10.70 -24.13 0.71
C VAL A 625 11.59 -24.63 -0.43
N GLY A 626 12.34 -23.76 -1.10
CA GLY A 626 13.31 -24.13 -2.12
C GLY A 626 14.39 -25.09 -1.60
N LEU A 627 14.90 -24.85 -0.38
CA LEU A 627 15.85 -25.75 0.29
C LEU A 627 15.23 -27.11 0.65
N ILE A 628 13.96 -27.13 1.09
CA ILE A 628 13.23 -28.37 1.39
C ILE A 628 13.02 -29.19 0.12
N VAL A 629 12.50 -28.57 -0.95
CA VAL A 629 12.24 -29.22 -2.24
C VAL A 629 13.52 -29.81 -2.81
N ARG A 630 14.63 -29.07 -2.76
CA ARG A 630 15.94 -29.57 -3.19
C ARG A 630 16.35 -30.83 -2.44
N ARG A 631 16.28 -30.83 -1.10
CA ARG A 631 16.60 -32.01 -0.29
C ARG A 631 15.73 -33.21 -0.62
N THR A 632 14.42 -33.01 -0.81
CA THR A 632 13.51 -34.09 -1.19
C THR A 632 13.82 -34.66 -2.58
N SER A 633 14.21 -33.82 -3.53
CA SER A 633 14.64 -34.27 -4.86
C SER A 633 15.96 -35.05 -4.83
N GLU A 634 16.90 -34.67 -3.97
CA GLU A 634 18.17 -35.38 -3.76
C GLU A 634 17.95 -36.73 -3.05
N MET A 635 16.91 -36.85 -2.22
CA MET A 635 16.51 -38.09 -1.52
C MET A 635 15.66 -39.05 -2.36
N SER A 636 15.29 -38.70 -3.59
CA SER A 636 14.62 -39.61 -4.52
C SER A 636 15.66 -40.10 -5.54
N PRO A 637 16.37 -41.22 -5.27
CA PRO A 637 17.25 -41.78 -6.28
C PRO A 637 16.37 -42.25 -7.43
N LYS A 638 16.77 -41.92 -8.66
CA LYS A 638 16.30 -42.51 -9.92
C LYS A 638 15.66 -43.89 -9.72
N GLY A 639 14.34 -43.91 -9.59
CA GLY A 639 13.51 -45.10 -9.66
C GLY A 639 12.65 -44.95 -10.90
N GLU A 640 12.88 -45.85 -11.86
CA GLU A 640 12.12 -46.06 -13.10
C GLU A 640 12.47 -45.14 -14.28
N GLN A 641 13.60 -45.47 -14.92
CA GLN A 641 13.55 -45.75 -16.35
C GLN A 641 12.83 -47.09 -16.55
N ALA A 642 11.67 -47.07 -17.21
CA ALA A 642 11.10 -48.18 -17.98
C ALA A 642 10.17 -47.63 -19.05
#